data_AF-A0A817U5D5-F1
#
_entry.id   AF-A0A817U5D5-F1
#
_cell.length_a   1.000
_cell.length_b   1.000
_cell.length_c   1.000
_cell.angle_alpha   90.00
_cell.angle_beta   90.00
_cell.angle_gamma   90.00
#
_symmetry.space_group_name_H-M   'P 1'
#
loop_
_entity.id
_entity.type
_entity.pdbx_description
1 polymer ?
#
loop_
_entity_poly.entity_id
_entity_poly.type
_entity_poly.pdbx_seq_one_letter_code
_entity_poly.pdbx_strand_id
1 'polypeptide(L)'
;MPSDVEFRRLLIDLDDEMSNDERKRFIFLLGNDIPKRKRDEPLVDIFTILIDRGRISESNCNYLVELLERTKLTALAYKVASYSTKHTPSTSISTVLESSQPTDNTNVSSTGTIDNVPKDTPTLAELVNDINSEDSMILSESEQNTPTDIKPMTVQPDLASMFLYLENIDLKVFENDTWSDDFLKKINVNIHPYEYQRELVQSAIQAGNTIICLRTGGGKTLVAALLLKYYSIKKMALSKTEETKFLGFFIVPRRAMLKQIFEKLKTIGNLRILACDEHYDITKYLKSYDVIICTPQKLLDCLKAKTIFMSDIDLLCYDECHDTVVRNQYIGIMQYIMCRDVDHIPSVNSLPIIIGLTAVVGLHRSSPLHITNHLTVLCATFNCFTITSVLKEDNEAELEQYVCRTSEDEIICITKQKKFDMLRLSIEKELRNLILQLFLSKDTNPLRIFPEKDIDMNGYEQNLEMLKQSEQKKQQFPSVILINYILAIYRHLRSLADLTPDLVLSDLKDYFEMIYKSREHPIAVDTLIYNKCQSLLKTKLTQLEESEQILLNPKLDKLVELLKKHTEKPNSRALILVERTFYAQKICEFLGNHIELKCTIKPCWLVSQNGPDSKKSNKKEDSVLIDFRNGVYNVMISTDVVRASLDIPECSLVLRYDFVPDSIGTVQARVRARRTNCVYYLITTKDSQNYIKELDSRQCEQDLKEVLEIWKQIPSHEFKERVVEKQTSLIKEWSESLTKALATERIVSENTELIGDVLCRACGYHLGKLSRLRQYEQSYFISDHDFYNRIEEKLLPEPKEYVATLITGKALCGSKNCRAKLGCIQMLKHHSSISPIYPLKCESIKIKLFEKENGNETMILKKQWKQMLFKIPPLEISCSENDEDIYYDAYDVVQTDV
;
A
#
# COMPACT_ATOMS: atom_id res chain seq x y z
N MET A 1 -1.53 -45.26 5.73
CA MET A 1 -0.34 -45.77 6.46
C MET A 1 0.79 -46.02 5.46
N PRO A 2 1.95 -45.36 5.61
CA PRO A 2 3.08 -45.42 4.66
C PRO A 2 3.62 -46.85 4.49
N SER A 3 4.20 -47.19 3.34
CA SER A 3 4.80 -48.49 3.03
C SER A 3 6.01 -48.82 3.89
N ASP A 4 6.85 -47.84 4.19
CA ASP A 4 8.10 -48.04 4.93
C ASP A 4 7.87 -48.23 6.44
N VAL A 5 8.54 -49.24 7.00
CA VAL A 5 8.53 -49.60 8.42
C VAL A 5 9.42 -48.66 9.23
N GLU A 6 10.54 -48.17 8.68
CA GLU A 6 11.40 -47.20 9.37
C GLU A 6 10.70 -45.85 9.51
N PHE A 7 10.05 -45.35 8.45
CA PHE A 7 9.29 -44.10 8.50
C PHE A 7 8.12 -44.16 9.50
N ARG A 8 7.37 -45.27 9.55
CA ARG A 8 6.33 -45.45 10.58
C ARG A 8 6.91 -45.37 11.99
N ARG A 9 8.07 -46.01 12.22
CA ARG A 9 8.73 -46.01 13.53
C ARG A 9 9.20 -44.61 13.91
N LEU A 10 9.79 -43.86 12.97
CA LEU A 10 10.18 -42.47 13.17
C LEU A 10 8.98 -41.59 13.61
N LEU A 11 7.81 -41.75 12.99
CA LEU A 11 6.61 -40.98 13.33
C LEU A 11 6.02 -41.35 14.71
N ILE A 12 6.19 -42.60 15.16
CA ILE A 12 5.78 -43.05 16.50
C ILE A 12 6.77 -42.53 17.55
N ASP A 13 8.07 -42.71 17.31
CA ASP A 13 9.15 -42.16 18.15
C ASP A 13 8.98 -40.63 18.36
N LEU A 14 8.58 -39.88 17.32
CA LEU A 14 8.32 -38.44 17.41
C LEU A 14 7.10 -38.09 18.29
N ASP A 15 6.04 -38.91 18.29
CA ASP A 15 4.93 -38.69 19.22
C ASP A 15 5.43 -38.94 20.65
N ASP A 16 6.07 -40.07 20.89
CA ASP A 16 6.56 -40.49 22.22
C ASP A 16 7.62 -39.56 22.82
N GLU A 17 8.56 -39.06 22.02
CA GLU A 17 9.65 -38.15 22.47
C GLU A 17 9.19 -36.70 22.73
N MET A 18 7.98 -36.31 22.32
CA MET A 18 7.46 -34.95 22.53
C MET A 18 6.64 -34.82 23.82
N SER A 19 6.92 -33.80 24.64
CA SER A 19 6.10 -33.49 25.83
C SER A 19 4.76 -32.85 25.46
N ASN A 20 3.76 -32.95 26.34
CA ASN A 20 2.40 -32.46 26.10
C ASN A 20 2.30 -30.98 25.68
N ASP A 21 3.20 -30.11 26.15
CA ASP A 21 3.20 -28.69 25.76
C ASP A 21 3.93 -28.43 24.44
N GLU A 22 4.91 -29.27 24.09
CA GLU A 22 5.55 -29.28 22.77
C GLU A 22 4.60 -29.81 21.69
N ARG A 23 3.85 -30.88 21.99
CA ARG A 23 2.76 -31.38 21.11
C ARG A 23 1.74 -30.28 20.83
N LYS A 24 1.29 -29.53 21.86
CA LYS A 24 0.39 -28.37 21.67
C LYS A 24 0.98 -27.28 20.77
N ARG A 25 2.26 -26.92 20.94
CA ARG A 25 2.94 -25.93 20.09
C ARG A 25 3.06 -26.41 18.64
N PHE A 26 3.39 -27.68 18.44
CA PHE A 26 3.49 -28.30 17.13
C PHE A 26 2.13 -28.34 16.40
N ILE A 27 1.09 -28.81 17.09
CA ILE A 27 -0.29 -28.84 16.58
C ILE A 27 -0.86 -27.44 16.32
N PHE A 28 -0.42 -26.42 17.08
CA PHE A 28 -0.75 -25.02 16.80
C PHE A 28 -0.14 -24.53 15.47
N LEU A 29 1.13 -24.85 15.20
CA LEU A 29 1.82 -24.48 13.95
C LEU A 29 1.23 -25.16 12.71
N LEU A 30 0.68 -26.37 12.86
CA LEU A 30 -0.01 -27.10 11.80
C LEU A 30 -1.31 -26.42 11.31
N GLY A 31 -1.77 -25.34 11.96
CA GLY A 31 -2.63 -24.33 11.35
C GLY A 31 -3.87 -24.89 10.62
N ASN A 32 -4.01 -24.55 9.34
CA ASN A 32 -5.15 -25.00 8.51
C ASN A 32 -4.94 -26.38 7.88
N ASP A 33 -3.75 -26.97 7.98
CA ASP A 33 -3.44 -28.28 7.41
C ASP A 33 -4.14 -29.43 8.18
N ILE A 34 -4.67 -29.17 9.38
CA ILE A 34 -5.47 -30.10 10.18
C ILE A 34 -6.78 -29.47 10.64
N PRO A 35 -7.95 -30.13 10.43
CA PRO A 35 -9.23 -29.65 10.94
C PRO A 35 -9.23 -29.49 12.47
N LYS A 36 -9.78 -28.38 12.99
CA LYS A 36 -9.83 -28.08 14.44
C LYS A 36 -10.42 -29.20 15.33
N ARG A 37 -11.19 -30.14 14.77
CA ARG A 37 -11.78 -31.29 15.48
C ARG A 37 -10.82 -32.47 15.71
N LYS A 38 -9.69 -32.51 14.99
CA LYS A 38 -8.68 -33.58 15.02
C LYS A 38 -7.34 -33.12 15.62
N ARG A 39 -7.36 -31.99 16.34
CA ARG A 39 -6.18 -31.43 17.02
C ARG A 39 -5.95 -31.99 18.42
N ASP A 40 -6.92 -32.74 18.93
CA ASP A 40 -6.87 -33.44 20.21
C ASP A 40 -6.62 -34.96 20.01
N GLU A 41 -6.33 -35.39 18.77
CA GLU A 41 -5.94 -36.76 18.42
C GLU A 41 -4.42 -36.96 18.62
N PRO A 42 -3.91 -38.20 18.82
CA PRO A 42 -2.47 -38.50 18.89
C PRO A 42 -1.69 -37.98 17.68
N LEU A 43 -0.39 -37.68 17.83
CA LEU A 43 0.38 -37.16 16.70
C LEU A 43 0.50 -38.17 15.56
N VAL A 44 0.47 -39.48 15.84
CA VAL A 44 0.49 -40.53 14.81
C VAL A 44 -0.73 -40.45 13.86
N ASP A 45 -1.92 -40.14 14.38
CA ASP A 45 -3.13 -39.93 13.56
C ASP A 45 -3.04 -38.62 12.77
N ILE A 46 -2.48 -37.58 13.39
CA ILE A 46 -2.17 -36.29 12.77
C ILE A 46 -1.16 -36.42 11.62
N PHE A 47 -0.08 -37.18 11.80
CA PHE A 47 0.89 -37.46 10.74
C PHE A 47 0.26 -38.25 9.60
N THR A 48 -0.64 -39.19 9.89
CA THR A 48 -1.41 -39.91 8.87
C THR A 48 -2.24 -38.93 8.01
N ILE A 49 -2.89 -37.93 8.61
CA ILE A 49 -3.64 -36.88 7.88
C ILE A 49 -2.71 -36.01 7.00
N LEU A 50 -1.49 -35.74 7.46
CA LEU A 50 -0.50 -34.98 6.67
C LEU A 50 0.04 -35.79 5.48
N ILE A 51 0.19 -37.11 5.62
CA ILE A 51 0.52 -38.03 4.53
C ILE A 51 -0.62 -38.08 3.51
N ASP A 52 -1.87 -38.29 3.96
CA ASP A 52 -3.05 -38.35 3.08
C ASP A 52 -3.29 -37.02 2.33
N ARG A 53 -2.79 -35.90 2.86
CA ARG A 53 -2.80 -34.57 2.23
C ARG A 53 -1.54 -34.25 1.39
N GLY A 54 -0.60 -35.19 1.27
CA GLY A 54 0.64 -35.02 0.50
C GLY A 54 1.58 -33.95 1.05
N ARG A 55 1.48 -33.61 2.35
CA ARG A 55 2.34 -32.61 3.02
C ARG A 55 3.66 -33.20 3.51
N ILE A 56 3.67 -34.49 3.85
CA ILE A 56 4.86 -35.25 4.22
C ILE A 56 4.81 -36.61 3.50
N SER A 57 5.95 -37.15 3.12
CA SER A 57 6.07 -38.50 2.54
C SER A 57 7.40 -39.14 2.95
N GLU A 58 7.54 -40.45 2.72
CA GLU A 58 8.78 -41.21 2.93
C GLU A 58 9.99 -40.55 2.24
N SER A 59 9.75 -39.91 1.09
CA SER A 59 10.75 -39.21 0.27
C SER A 59 10.83 -37.68 0.48
N ASN A 60 9.95 -37.09 1.29
CA ASN A 60 9.93 -35.65 1.55
C ASN A 60 9.48 -35.36 2.99
N CYS A 61 10.48 -35.22 3.87
CA CYS A 61 10.31 -34.88 5.27
C CYS A 61 10.57 -33.40 5.57
N ASN A 62 10.90 -32.56 4.58
CA ASN A 62 11.36 -31.18 4.80
C ASN A 62 10.33 -30.32 5.56
N TYR A 63 9.04 -30.51 5.25
CA TYR A 63 7.96 -29.82 5.97
C TYR A 63 7.85 -30.25 7.45
N LEU A 64 8.18 -31.50 7.76
CA LEU A 64 8.23 -32.01 9.14
C LEU A 64 9.43 -31.45 9.91
N VAL A 65 10.60 -31.36 9.27
CA VAL A 65 11.81 -30.72 9.82
C VAL A 65 11.54 -29.24 10.12
N GLU A 66 10.99 -28.49 9.16
CA GLU A 66 10.63 -27.07 9.28
C GLU A 66 9.67 -26.80 10.46
N LEU A 67 8.72 -27.71 10.72
CA LEU A 67 7.80 -27.61 11.85
C LEU A 67 8.46 -27.90 13.20
N LEU A 68 9.37 -28.87 13.27
CA LEU A 68 10.12 -29.22 14.48
C LEU A 68 11.17 -28.15 14.84
N GLU A 69 11.78 -27.50 13.85
CA GLU A 69 12.65 -26.34 14.08
C GLU A 69 11.86 -25.15 14.64
N ARG A 70 10.66 -24.89 14.11
CA ARG A 70 9.77 -23.82 14.60
C ARG A 70 9.26 -24.02 16.03
N THR A 71 9.18 -25.26 16.52
CA THR A 71 8.89 -25.54 17.95
C THR A 71 10.11 -25.48 18.86
N LYS A 72 11.32 -25.25 18.30
CA LYS A 72 12.63 -25.37 18.96
C LYS A 72 13.03 -26.81 19.33
N LEU A 73 12.44 -27.82 18.70
CA LEU A 73 12.76 -29.24 18.89
C LEU A 73 13.93 -29.67 17.97
N THR A 74 15.07 -28.99 18.10
CA THR A 74 16.21 -29.15 17.17
C THR A 74 16.78 -30.58 17.14
N ALA A 75 16.78 -31.30 18.26
CA ALA A 75 17.20 -32.70 18.31
C ALA A 75 16.28 -33.62 17.49
N LEU A 76 14.96 -33.41 17.56
CA LEU A 76 13.97 -34.17 16.78
C LEU A 76 14.00 -33.77 15.30
N ALA A 77 14.16 -32.48 15.01
CA ALA A 77 14.36 -31.98 13.65
C ALA A 77 15.59 -32.64 13.00
N TYR A 78 16.71 -32.75 13.74
CA TYR A 78 17.91 -33.45 13.28
C TYR A 78 17.68 -34.96 13.09
N LYS A 79 16.92 -35.62 13.99
CA LYS A 79 16.54 -37.04 13.85
C LYS A 79 15.77 -37.27 12.54
N VAL A 80 14.79 -36.41 12.22
CA VAL A 80 14.01 -36.47 10.96
C VAL A 80 14.84 -36.11 9.74
N ALA A 81 15.67 -35.06 9.82
CA ALA A 81 16.59 -34.70 8.74
C ALA A 81 17.57 -35.84 8.44
N SER A 82 18.08 -36.53 9.47
CA SER A 82 19.00 -37.66 9.31
C SER A 82 18.35 -38.85 8.58
N TYR A 83 17.06 -39.13 8.84
CA TYR A 83 16.28 -40.10 8.09
C TYR A 83 16.14 -39.68 6.62
N SER A 84 15.80 -38.40 6.37
CA SER A 84 15.73 -37.86 5.02
C SER A 84 17.06 -37.99 4.27
N THR A 85 18.20 -37.68 4.91
CA THR A 85 19.53 -37.77 4.28
C THR A 85 20.00 -39.20 4.00
N LYS A 86 19.52 -40.19 4.77
CA LYS A 86 19.83 -41.61 4.54
C LYS A 86 19.09 -42.19 3.33
N HIS A 87 17.89 -41.67 3.06
CA HIS A 87 16.99 -42.16 2.01
C HIS A 87 16.92 -41.26 0.75
N THR A 88 17.63 -40.12 0.74
CA THR A 88 17.93 -39.35 -0.48
C THR A 88 19.20 -39.84 -1.18
N PRO A 89 19.22 -39.96 -2.52
CA PRO A 89 20.47 -40.18 -3.26
C PRO A 89 21.49 -39.07 -2.98
N SER A 90 22.75 -39.48 -2.84
CA SER A 90 23.84 -38.68 -2.27
C SER A 90 24.17 -37.38 -3.00
N THR A 91 24.33 -36.29 -2.23
CA THR A 91 25.53 -35.44 -2.34
C THR A 91 25.93 -34.89 -0.96
N SER A 92 27.11 -35.31 -0.51
CA SER A 92 27.87 -34.94 0.69
C SER A 92 27.87 -33.43 1.02
N ILE A 93 27.96 -32.98 2.28
CA ILE A 93 29.14 -33.13 3.16
C ILE A 93 28.76 -33.23 4.66
N SER A 94 29.63 -33.87 5.43
CA SER A 94 29.44 -34.29 6.82
C SER A 94 30.20 -33.44 7.86
N THR A 95 29.57 -33.26 9.03
CA THR A 95 30.16 -33.26 10.41
C THR A 95 31.36 -32.37 10.76
N VAL A 96 31.22 -31.60 11.85
CA VAL A 96 31.79 -31.83 13.21
C VAL A 96 31.14 -30.75 14.10
N LEU A 97 30.17 -31.06 14.97
CA LEU A 97 30.27 -31.65 16.32
C LEU A 97 31.04 -30.81 17.37
N GLU A 98 30.24 -30.33 18.33
CA GLU A 98 30.41 -30.45 19.78
C GLU A 98 31.11 -29.38 20.65
N SER A 99 30.54 -29.31 21.86
CA SER A 99 31.04 -28.72 23.12
C SER A 99 31.28 -27.20 23.11
N SER A 100 30.45 -26.33 23.70
CA SER A 100 29.81 -26.26 25.04
C SER A 100 30.47 -25.17 25.89
N GLN A 101 29.76 -24.04 26.03
CA GLN A 101 29.20 -23.54 27.30
C GLN A 101 30.00 -23.64 28.62
N PRO A 102 29.74 -22.73 29.58
CA PRO A 102 29.55 -21.27 29.47
C PRO A 102 30.23 -20.59 30.70
N THR A 103 29.63 -19.51 31.21
CA THR A 103 29.83 -18.89 32.53
C THR A 103 31.19 -18.20 32.80
N ASP A 104 31.27 -17.08 33.51
CA ASP A 104 30.19 -16.19 33.97
C ASP A 104 30.73 -14.80 34.33
N ASN A 105 29.77 -13.91 34.61
CA ASN A 105 29.85 -12.89 35.66
C ASN A 105 30.77 -11.67 35.49
N THR A 106 30.10 -10.53 35.25
CA THR A 106 29.98 -9.36 36.18
C THR A 106 31.27 -8.62 36.58
N ASN A 107 31.28 -7.31 36.82
CA ASN A 107 30.34 -6.19 36.68
C ASN A 107 31.16 -4.91 37.03
N VAL A 108 30.47 -3.80 37.28
CA VAL A 108 30.85 -2.77 38.26
C VAL A 108 31.81 -1.67 37.76
N SER A 109 31.19 -0.70 37.06
CA SER A 109 31.28 0.72 37.42
C SER A 109 32.62 1.44 37.13
N SER A 110 32.81 2.75 37.34
CA SER A 110 31.94 3.88 37.74
C SER A 110 32.63 5.21 37.32
N THR A 111 31.99 6.34 37.62
CA THR A 111 32.53 7.72 37.63
C THR A 111 32.71 8.38 36.26
N GLY A 112 32.32 9.64 36.03
CA GLY A 112 31.51 10.55 36.85
C GLY A 112 31.89 12.03 36.67
N THR A 113 30.89 12.93 36.76
CA THR A 113 31.04 14.37 37.15
C THR A 113 31.86 15.30 36.21
N ILE A 114 31.64 16.63 36.07
CA ILE A 114 30.68 17.60 36.64
C ILE A 114 30.62 18.89 35.76
N ASP A 115 29.47 19.57 35.77
CA ASP A 115 29.14 21.00 35.54
C ASP A 115 30.04 21.98 34.72
N ASN A 116 29.42 22.82 33.86
CA ASN A 116 29.03 24.21 34.24
C ASN A 116 28.29 25.04 33.16
N VAL A 117 27.53 26.06 33.63
CA VAL A 117 26.47 26.91 33.01
C VAL A 117 26.30 28.15 33.93
N PRO A 118 25.80 29.39 33.58
CA PRO A 118 24.93 29.87 32.48
C PRO A 118 25.38 31.24 31.82
N LYS A 119 24.43 31.97 31.19
CA LYS A 119 24.25 33.47 31.02
C LYS A 119 24.55 34.08 29.63
N ASP A 120 23.77 35.03 29.07
CA ASP A 120 22.71 35.95 29.59
C ASP A 120 21.48 36.15 28.64
N THR A 121 20.46 36.91 29.09
CA THR A 121 19.29 37.45 28.33
C THR A 121 19.19 38.99 28.54
N PRO A 122 18.60 39.79 27.62
CA PRO A 122 17.16 40.20 27.63
C PRO A 122 16.52 40.22 26.20
N THR A 123 15.24 39.91 25.92
CA THR A 123 13.89 40.47 26.23
C THR A 123 13.43 41.78 25.54
N LEU A 124 12.28 41.65 24.86
CA LEU A 124 11.13 42.58 24.76
C LEU A 124 11.20 43.93 23.98
N ALA A 125 10.41 43.97 22.90
CA ALA A 125 9.39 44.98 22.58
C ALA A 125 9.77 46.45 22.29
N GLU A 126 10.00 46.71 20.99
CA GLU A 126 9.57 47.94 20.29
C GLU A 126 8.73 47.45 19.10
N LEU A 127 7.39 47.41 19.08
CA LEU A 127 6.34 48.43 19.26
C LEU A 127 6.33 49.56 18.21
N VAL A 128 5.33 49.45 17.32
CA VAL A 128 4.44 50.52 16.84
C VAL A 128 4.95 51.44 15.71
N ASN A 129 4.35 51.28 14.53
CA ASN A 129 3.56 52.26 13.76
C ASN A 129 3.32 51.67 12.35
N ASP A 130 2.08 51.41 11.91
CA ASP A 130 1.06 52.38 11.46
C ASP A 130 1.42 53.01 10.10
N ILE A 131 0.54 53.23 9.12
CA ILE A 131 -0.83 52.82 8.78
C ILE A 131 -1.08 53.49 7.41
N ASN A 132 -1.89 52.89 6.53
CA ASN A 132 -2.62 53.45 5.36
C ASN A 132 -2.06 54.66 4.57
N SER A 133 -2.07 54.54 3.22
CA SER A 133 -3.09 55.21 2.38
C SER A 133 -2.89 54.93 0.86
N GLU A 134 -3.96 54.43 0.22
CA GLU A 134 -4.57 54.96 -1.03
C GLU A 134 -3.75 54.90 -2.38
N ASP A 135 -4.33 54.60 -3.56
CA ASP A 135 -5.73 54.27 -3.91
C ASP A 135 -5.92 53.54 -5.27
N SER A 136 -7.08 52.88 -5.42
CA SER A 136 -7.85 52.62 -6.66
C SER A 136 -7.35 51.67 -7.80
N MET A 137 -8.23 50.68 -8.11
CA MET A 137 -8.63 50.08 -9.42
C MET A 137 -7.54 49.50 -10.36
N ILE A 138 -7.73 48.34 -11.03
CA ILE A 138 -8.89 47.87 -11.82
C ILE A 138 -9.13 46.36 -11.65
N LEU A 139 -10.39 45.93 -11.73
CA LEU A 139 -10.81 44.52 -11.85
C LEU A 139 -10.76 44.05 -13.32
N SER A 140 -10.13 42.91 -13.59
CA SER A 140 -10.46 42.09 -14.77
C SER A 140 -10.21 40.59 -14.51
N GLU A 141 -11.32 39.84 -14.57
CA GLU A 141 -11.42 38.41 -14.88
C GLU A 141 -10.76 37.38 -13.94
N SER A 142 -11.64 36.71 -13.18
CA SER A 142 -11.35 35.52 -12.40
C SER A 142 -11.26 34.27 -13.30
N GLU A 143 -10.06 33.73 -13.51
CA GLU A 143 -9.91 32.36 -14.05
C GLU A 143 -10.45 31.34 -13.04
N GLN A 144 -11.55 30.68 -13.41
CA GLN A 144 -12.13 29.58 -12.64
C GLN A 144 -11.26 28.32 -12.81
N ASN A 145 -10.39 28.06 -11.83
CA ASN A 145 -9.46 26.94 -11.87
C ASN A 145 -10.19 25.57 -11.86
N THR A 146 -10.03 24.84 -12.96
CA THR A 146 -10.46 23.45 -13.18
C THR A 146 -9.68 22.46 -12.30
N PRO A 147 -10.16 21.21 -12.11
CA PRO A 147 -9.42 20.22 -11.33
C PRO A 147 -8.09 19.88 -12.02
N THR A 148 -7.00 20.26 -11.39
CA THR A 148 -5.68 20.36 -12.00
C THR A 148 -5.06 19.02 -12.37
N ASP A 149 -4.78 18.81 -13.66
CA ASP A 149 -3.54 18.15 -14.06
C ASP A 149 -2.38 18.82 -13.32
N ILE A 150 -1.39 18.05 -12.87
CA ILE A 150 -0.13 18.66 -12.45
C ILE A 150 0.51 19.22 -13.72
N LYS A 151 0.30 20.51 -14.00
CA LYS A 151 0.97 21.21 -15.11
C LYS A 151 2.48 20.88 -15.02
N PRO A 152 3.09 20.44 -16.13
CA PRO A 152 4.47 19.95 -16.14
C PRO A 152 5.37 21.00 -15.50
N MET A 153 6.02 20.63 -14.40
CA MET A 153 6.92 21.54 -13.69
C MET A 153 8.28 21.45 -14.38
N THR A 154 8.84 22.60 -14.75
CA THR A 154 10.02 22.69 -15.60
C THR A 154 11.06 23.63 -15.02
N VAL A 155 12.34 23.33 -15.27
CA VAL A 155 13.47 24.23 -15.04
C VAL A 155 14.33 24.24 -16.30
N GLN A 156 14.69 25.43 -16.78
CA GLN A 156 15.67 25.61 -17.85
C GLN A 156 16.75 26.57 -17.35
N PRO A 157 18.03 26.14 -17.24
CA PRO A 157 19.14 27.01 -16.92
C PRO A 157 19.59 27.78 -18.17
N ASP A 158 20.35 28.86 -17.97
CA ASP A 158 21.03 29.56 -19.06
C ASP A 158 22.10 28.66 -19.69
N LEU A 159 21.89 28.30 -20.96
CA LEU A 159 22.77 27.43 -21.73
C LEU A 159 24.15 28.06 -21.97
N ALA A 160 24.22 29.38 -22.18
CA ALA A 160 25.48 30.07 -22.49
C ALA A 160 26.45 30.00 -21.30
N SER A 161 25.95 30.24 -20.08
CA SER A 161 26.75 30.09 -18.85
C SER A 161 27.21 28.64 -18.60
N MET A 162 26.45 27.64 -19.04
CA MET A 162 26.77 26.23 -18.79
C MET A 162 27.87 25.70 -19.71
N PHE A 163 27.84 26.02 -21.01
CA PHE A 163 28.90 25.58 -21.94
C PHE A 163 30.26 26.19 -21.62
N LEU A 164 30.30 27.50 -21.34
CA LEU A 164 31.53 28.22 -20.96
C LEU A 164 32.17 27.66 -19.67
N TYR A 165 31.36 27.11 -18.77
CA TYR A 165 31.80 26.47 -17.53
C TYR A 165 32.38 25.07 -17.77
N LEU A 166 31.77 24.29 -18.66
CA LEU A 166 32.16 22.90 -18.96
C LEU A 166 33.52 22.80 -19.68
N GLU A 167 33.87 23.76 -20.54
CA GLU A 167 35.17 23.80 -21.22
C GLU A 167 36.38 23.90 -20.26
N ASN A 168 36.15 24.30 -19.01
CA ASN A 168 37.18 24.51 -17.99
C ASN A 168 37.28 23.38 -16.95
N ILE A 169 36.50 22.29 -17.07
CA ILE A 169 36.54 21.16 -16.14
C ILE A 169 37.57 20.13 -16.61
N ASP A 170 38.75 20.12 -15.97
CA ASP A 170 39.74 19.06 -16.17
C ASP A 170 39.17 17.69 -15.75
N LEU A 171 39.20 16.71 -16.67
CA LEU A 171 38.71 15.35 -16.42
C LEU A 171 39.44 14.66 -15.25
N LYS A 172 40.68 15.05 -14.94
CA LYS A 172 41.43 14.57 -13.75
C LYS A 172 40.76 14.90 -12.43
N VAL A 173 39.87 15.89 -12.40
CA VAL A 173 39.06 16.22 -11.22
C VAL A 173 38.11 15.07 -10.86
N PHE A 174 37.78 14.18 -11.81
CA PHE A 174 37.02 12.96 -11.57
C PHE A 174 37.88 11.72 -11.26
N GLU A 175 39.21 11.84 -11.22
CA GLU A 175 40.15 10.73 -10.92
C GLU A 175 40.52 10.65 -9.43
N ASN A 176 40.42 11.76 -8.68
CA ASN A 176 40.87 11.88 -7.30
C ASN A 176 39.78 11.67 -6.21
N ASP A 177 38.58 11.21 -6.60
CA ASP A 177 37.58 10.56 -5.70
C ASP A 177 37.24 11.29 -4.37
N THR A 178 37.42 12.61 -4.30
CA THR A 178 37.30 13.40 -3.08
C THR A 178 36.24 14.49 -3.23
N TRP A 179 35.08 14.26 -2.59
CA TRP A 179 33.92 15.16 -2.52
C TRP A 179 34.15 16.40 -1.63
N SER A 180 35.26 17.09 -1.87
CA SER A 180 35.64 18.35 -1.21
C SER A 180 34.71 19.50 -1.59
N ASP A 181 34.67 20.57 -0.77
CA ASP A 181 33.90 21.77 -1.13
C ASP A 181 34.38 22.41 -2.43
N ASP A 182 35.67 22.28 -2.76
CA ASP A 182 36.21 22.76 -4.02
C ASP A 182 35.77 21.91 -5.21
N PHE A 183 35.56 20.60 -5.04
CA PHE A 183 34.89 19.77 -6.05
C PHE A 183 33.44 20.22 -6.25
N LEU A 184 32.68 20.42 -5.17
CA LEU A 184 31.28 20.87 -5.21
C LEU A 184 31.12 22.24 -5.92
N LYS A 185 32.03 23.19 -5.64
CA LYS A 185 32.12 24.47 -6.35
C LYS A 185 32.47 24.30 -7.84
N LYS A 186 33.30 23.30 -8.20
CA LYS A 186 33.66 22.94 -9.59
C LYS A 186 32.58 22.17 -10.36
N ILE A 187 31.54 21.69 -9.69
CA ILE A 187 30.36 21.11 -10.35
C ILE A 187 29.10 21.98 -10.23
N ASN A 188 29.26 23.24 -9.80
CA ASN A 188 28.21 24.25 -9.59
C ASN A 188 27.06 23.72 -8.72
N VAL A 189 27.41 23.17 -7.56
CA VAL A 189 26.47 22.74 -6.51
C VAL A 189 26.47 23.78 -5.39
N ASN A 190 25.38 24.54 -5.28
CA ASN A 190 25.21 25.62 -4.30
C ASN A 190 24.70 25.15 -2.92
N ILE A 191 24.87 23.87 -2.61
CA ILE A 191 24.44 23.23 -1.37
C ILE A 191 25.65 22.56 -0.75
N HIS A 192 25.84 22.71 0.56
CA HIS A 192 26.84 21.95 1.30
C HIS A 192 26.21 20.65 1.84
N PRO A 193 26.51 19.47 1.26
CA PRO A 193 26.11 18.19 1.81
C PRO A 193 26.97 17.85 3.04
N TYR A 194 26.38 17.10 3.96
CA TYR A 194 27.06 16.55 5.14
C TYR A 194 28.14 15.53 4.75
N GLU A 195 29.11 15.27 5.61
CA GLU A 195 30.22 14.34 5.31
C GLU A 195 29.71 12.90 5.11
N TYR A 196 28.71 12.47 5.88
CA TYR A 196 28.03 11.19 5.62
C TYR A 196 27.34 11.12 4.24
N GLN A 197 26.90 12.26 3.68
CA GLN A 197 26.29 12.29 2.34
C GLN A 197 27.35 12.23 1.26
N ARG A 198 28.49 12.90 1.45
CA ARG A 198 29.67 12.84 0.56
C ARG A 198 30.23 11.43 0.48
N GLU A 199 30.35 10.75 1.62
CA GLU A 199 30.74 9.33 1.69
C GLU A 199 29.81 8.44 0.85
N LEU A 200 28.49 8.53 1.07
CA LEU A 200 27.50 7.71 0.36
C LEU A 200 27.54 7.93 -1.17
N VAL A 201 27.71 9.17 -1.63
CA VAL A 201 27.84 9.45 -3.06
C VAL A 201 29.13 8.85 -3.61
N GLN A 202 30.25 8.99 -2.91
CA GLN A 202 31.54 8.44 -3.34
C GLN A 202 31.51 6.90 -3.43
N SER A 203 31.00 6.23 -2.40
CA SER A 203 30.84 4.77 -2.42
C SER A 203 29.85 4.29 -3.48
N ALA A 204 28.80 5.05 -3.79
CA ALA A 204 27.87 4.72 -4.87
C ALA A 204 28.53 4.83 -6.25
N ILE A 205 29.36 5.84 -6.48
CA ILE A 205 30.13 6.01 -7.74
C ILE A 205 31.09 4.83 -7.97
N GLN A 206 31.78 4.38 -6.91
CA GLN A 206 32.71 3.25 -6.96
C GLN A 206 31.99 1.90 -7.17
N ALA A 207 30.78 1.74 -6.62
CA ALA A 207 29.97 0.53 -6.80
C ALA A 207 29.27 0.45 -8.18
N GLY A 208 28.97 1.60 -8.80
CA GLY A 208 28.17 1.68 -10.03
C GLY A 208 26.70 1.39 -9.74
N ASN A 209 26.25 0.15 -9.97
CA ASN A 209 24.91 -0.26 -9.57
C ASN A 209 24.90 -0.56 -8.05
N THR A 210 24.05 0.16 -7.30
CA THR A 210 23.99 0.03 -5.83
C THR A 210 22.60 0.31 -5.28
N ILE A 211 22.34 -0.21 -4.07
CA ILE A 211 21.23 0.23 -3.23
C ILE A 211 21.81 1.10 -2.11
N ILE A 212 21.39 2.35 -2.04
CA ILE A 212 21.75 3.29 -0.97
C ILE A 212 20.76 3.12 0.17
N CYS A 213 21.22 2.47 1.25
CA CYS A 213 20.50 2.32 2.50
C CYS A 213 20.86 3.50 3.42
N LEU A 214 19.91 4.42 3.60
CA LEU A 214 20.09 5.61 4.43
C LEU A 214 18.78 5.93 5.15
N ARG A 215 18.86 6.14 6.46
CA ARG A 215 17.71 6.43 7.33
C ARG A 215 16.84 7.55 6.75
N THR A 216 15.53 7.47 6.92
CA THR A 216 14.63 8.57 6.49
C THR A 216 15.00 9.86 7.22
N GLY A 217 14.82 11.01 6.57
CA GLY A 217 15.35 12.29 7.06
C GLY A 217 16.80 12.59 6.62
N GLY A 218 17.67 11.58 6.49
CA GLY A 218 19.10 11.78 6.13
C GLY A 218 19.41 12.33 4.73
N GLY A 219 18.40 12.75 3.95
CA GLY A 219 18.65 13.40 2.65
C GLY A 219 18.88 12.45 1.46
N LYS A 220 18.28 11.25 1.44
CA LYS A 220 18.30 10.33 0.28
C LYS A 220 18.10 11.02 -1.08
N THR A 221 17.14 11.94 -1.17
CA THR A 221 16.85 12.70 -2.40
C THR A 221 18.00 13.62 -2.83
N LEU A 222 18.73 14.21 -1.87
CA LEU A 222 19.91 15.04 -2.12
C LEU A 222 21.07 14.18 -2.65
N VAL A 223 21.36 13.06 -1.99
CA VAL A 223 22.38 12.08 -2.44
C VAL A 223 22.12 11.65 -3.89
N ALA A 224 20.89 11.25 -4.22
CA ALA A 224 20.50 10.85 -5.57
C ALA A 224 20.61 11.98 -6.61
N ALA A 225 20.32 13.22 -6.23
CA ALA A 225 20.42 14.37 -7.11
C ALA A 225 21.87 14.85 -7.31
N LEU A 226 22.75 14.68 -6.31
CA LEU A 226 24.21 14.83 -6.48
C LEU A 226 24.75 13.79 -7.46
N LEU A 227 24.27 12.54 -7.40
CA LEU A 227 24.61 11.48 -8.37
C LEU A 227 24.13 11.83 -9.79
N LEU A 228 22.89 12.29 -9.96
CA LEU A 228 22.39 12.81 -11.25
C LEU A 228 23.27 13.94 -11.79
N LYS A 229 23.69 14.88 -10.94
CA LYS A 229 24.56 16.00 -11.32
C LYS A 229 25.97 15.52 -11.73
N TYR A 230 26.56 14.60 -10.96
CA TYR A 230 27.86 13.99 -11.25
C TYR A 230 27.85 13.27 -12.60
N TYR A 231 26.91 12.36 -12.84
CA TYR A 231 26.86 11.57 -14.08
C TYR A 231 26.51 12.43 -15.31
N SER A 232 25.68 13.47 -15.14
CA SER A 232 25.41 14.46 -16.19
C SER A 232 26.68 15.18 -16.65
N ILE A 233 27.45 15.75 -15.71
CA ILE A 233 28.71 16.44 -16.05
C ILE A 233 29.75 15.46 -16.59
N LYS A 234 29.87 14.26 -15.99
CA LYS A 234 30.81 13.22 -16.45
C LYS A 234 30.53 12.80 -17.89
N LYS A 235 29.26 12.61 -18.29
CA LYS A 235 28.89 12.28 -19.67
C LYS A 235 29.19 13.43 -20.63
N MET A 236 28.88 14.68 -20.24
CA MET A 236 29.19 15.86 -21.05
C MET A 236 30.71 16.02 -21.25
N ALA A 237 31.51 15.92 -20.19
CA ALA A 237 32.96 16.11 -20.24
C ALA A 237 33.70 15.00 -21.01
N LEU A 238 33.18 13.76 -20.99
CA LEU A 238 33.72 12.65 -21.80
C LEU A 238 33.41 12.78 -23.30
N SER A 239 32.40 13.58 -23.66
CA SER A 239 31.84 13.59 -25.01
C SER A 239 32.15 14.89 -25.73
N LYS A 240 33.06 14.85 -26.71
CA LYS A 240 33.56 16.03 -27.45
C LYS A 240 32.62 16.54 -28.55
N THR A 241 31.34 16.20 -28.50
CA THR A 241 30.34 16.49 -29.55
C THR A 241 29.08 17.07 -28.93
N GLU A 242 28.55 18.16 -29.49
CA GLU A 242 27.40 18.89 -28.94
C GLU A 242 26.10 18.06 -28.82
N GLU A 243 25.99 16.94 -29.54
CA GLU A 243 24.78 16.10 -29.59
C GLU A 243 24.65 15.09 -28.43
N THR A 244 25.72 14.82 -27.66
CA THR A 244 25.70 13.80 -26.62
C THR A 244 25.03 14.30 -25.35
N LYS A 245 23.76 13.96 -25.20
CA LYS A 245 22.92 14.36 -24.08
C LYS A 245 22.90 13.32 -22.95
N PHE A 246 22.86 13.80 -21.70
CA PHE A 246 22.52 12.98 -20.52
C PHE A 246 21.00 12.87 -20.33
N LEU A 247 20.50 11.65 -20.04
CA LEU A 247 19.11 11.42 -19.67
C LEU A 247 19.00 10.53 -18.43
N GLY A 248 18.68 11.14 -17.30
CA GLY A 248 18.38 10.48 -16.04
C GLY A 248 16.88 10.37 -15.78
N PHE A 249 16.44 9.26 -15.20
CA PHE A 249 15.06 9.06 -14.72
C PHE A 249 15.03 8.92 -13.20
N PHE A 250 14.20 9.72 -12.54
CA PHE A 250 13.91 9.60 -11.11
C PHE A 250 12.51 9.02 -10.94
N ILE A 251 12.45 7.73 -10.64
CA ILE A 251 11.22 6.95 -10.55
C ILE A 251 10.66 7.06 -9.13
N VAL A 252 9.42 7.54 -9.02
CA VAL A 252 8.73 7.74 -7.74
C VAL A 252 7.53 6.78 -7.59
N PRO A 253 7.30 6.21 -6.40
CA PRO A 253 6.26 5.19 -6.23
C PRO A 253 4.83 5.74 -6.19
N ARG A 254 4.64 7.08 -6.14
CA ARG A 254 3.33 7.74 -6.01
C ARG A 254 3.33 9.12 -6.68
N ARG A 255 2.25 9.49 -7.39
CA ARG A 255 2.09 10.80 -8.08
C ARG A 255 2.29 12.01 -7.15
N ALA A 256 1.82 11.96 -5.90
CA ALA A 256 1.97 13.05 -4.94
C ALA A 256 3.43 13.43 -4.62
N MET A 257 4.39 12.53 -4.89
CA MET A 257 5.82 12.75 -4.64
C MET A 257 6.50 13.57 -5.73
N LEU A 258 5.92 13.62 -6.94
CA LEU A 258 6.49 14.30 -8.11
C LEU A 258 6.87 15.74 -7.77
N LYS A 259 5.94 16.51 -7.19
CA LYS A 259 6.15 17.91 -6.80
C LYS A 259 7.19 18.06 -5.68
N GLN A 260 7.14 17.22 -4.64
CA GLN A 260 8.09 17.32 -3.52
C GLN A 260 9.53 17.02 -3.95
N ILE A 261 9.71 16.06 -4.86
CA ILE A 261 11.03 15.67 -5.37
C ILE A 261 11.50 16.70 -6.40
N PHE A 262 10.61 17.22 -7.25
CA PHE A 262 10.92 18.33 -8.16
C PHE A 262 11.48 19.56 -7.44
N GLU A 263 10.82 20.06 -6.39
CA GLU A 263 11.31 21.23 -5.64
C GLU A 263 12.68 20.97 -5.00
N LYS A 264 12.97 19.73 -4.57
CA LYS A 264 14.30 19.35 -4.05
C LYS A 264 15.36 19.22 -5.13
N LEU A 265 15.05 18.67 -6.29
CA LEU A 265 16.01 18.55 -7.39
C LEU A 265 16.31 19.92 -8.02
N LYS A 266 15.33 20.82 -8.05
CA LYS A 266 15.47 22.20 -8.54
C LYS A 266 16.52 23.03 -7.79
N THR A 267 16.81 22.73 -6.53
CA THR A 267 17.87 23.45 -5.78
C THR A 267 19.28 23.06 -6.22
N ILE A 268 19.45 21.99 -7.01
CA ILE A 268 20.74 21.39 -7.38
C ILE A 268 21.17 21.85 -8.79
N GLY A 269 21.38 23.16 -8.90
CA GLY A 269 22.08 23.80 -10.02
C GLY A 269 21.46 23.57 -11.42
N ASN A 270 22.32 23.67 -12.44
CA ASN A 270 21.92 23.73 -13.86
C ASN A 270 21.48 22.38 -14.47
N LEU A 271 20.48 21.68 -13.90
CA LEU A 271 19.85 20.51 -14.53
C LEU A 271 18.48 20.89 -15.11
N ARG A 272 18.21 20.50 -16.37
CA ARG A 272 16.86 20.65 -16.95
C ARG A 272 15.97 19.54 -16.43
N ILE A 273 15.09 19.85 -15.49
CA ILE A 273 14.24 18.87 -14.82
C ILE A 273 12.80 19.01 -15.33
N LEU A 274 12.15 17.87 -15.62
CA LEU A 274 10.72 17.75 -15.91
C LEU A 274 10.08 16.82 -14.88
N ALA A 275 9.04 17.29 -14.18
CA ALA A 275 8.14 16.41 -13.43
C ALA A 275 6.85 16.18 -14.23
N CYS A 276 6.47 14.91 -14.39
CA CYS A 276 5.32 14.51 -15.20
C CYS A 276 4.57 13.33 -14.56
N ASP A 277 3.25 13.29 -14.78
CA ASP A 277 2.40 12.18 -14.35
C ASP A 277 2.07 11.24 -15.52
N GLU A 278 1.14 10.30 -15.30
CA GLU A 278 0.79 9.29 -16.30
C GLU A 278 0.09 9.86 -17.55
N HIS A 279 -0.57 11.02 -17.44
CA HIS A 279 -1.40 11.58 -18.51
C HIS A 279 -0.58 12.43 -19.51
N TYR A 280 0.62 12.87 -19.12
CA TYR A 280 1.43 13.79 -19.92
C TYR A 280 2.23 13.09 -21.04
N ASP A 281 2.20 13.58 -22.27
CA ASP A 281 3.03 13.04 -23.37
C ASP A 281 4.49 13.50 -23.24
N ILE A 282 5.36 12.60 -22.78
CA ILE A 282 6.80 12.87 -22.55
C ILE A 282 7.57 12.94 -23.88
N THR A 283 7.09 12.31 -24.95
CA THR A 283 7.88 12.05 -26.18
C THR A 283 8.40 13.35 -26.82
N LYS A 284 7.59 14.40 -26.79
CA LYS A 284 7.89 15.75 -27.30
C LYS A 284 9.00 16.47 -26.52
N TYR A 285 9.32 16.01 -25.31
CA TYR A 285 10.18 16.70 -24.35
C TYR A 285 11.47 15.94 -24.00
N LEU A 286 11.60 14.68 -24.44
CA LEU A 286 12.81 13.86 -24.23
C LEU A 286 14.09 14.55 -24.71
N LYS A 287 14.03 15.31 -25.81
CA LYS A 287 15.17 16.09 -26.32
C LYS A 287 15.49 17.33 -25.46
N SER A 288 14.54 17.83 -24.67
CA SER A 288 14.65 19.12 -23.96
C SER A 288 15.11 19.02 -22.48
N TYR A 289 14.90 17.90 -21.78
CA TYR A 289 15.20 17.77 -20.34
C TYR A 289 16.25 16.71 -20.01
N ASP A 290 17.15 17.00 -19.06
CA ASP A 290 18.24 16.10 -18.64
C ASP A 290 17.79 15.09 -17.57
N VAL A 291 16.78 15.47 -16.78
CA VAL A 291 16.21 14.62 -15.72
C VAL A 291 14.69 14.60 -15.82
N ILE A 292 14.11 13.40 -15.84
CA ILE A 292 12.65 13.20 -15.86
C ILE A 292 12.21 12.51 -14.58
N ILE A 293 11.34 13.15 -13.82
CA ILE A 293 10.70 12.62 -12.61
C ILE A 293 9.33 12.09 -13.01
N CYS A 294 9.08 10.79 -12.86
CA CYS A 294 7.83 10.15 -13.27
C CYS A 294 7.45 8.95 -12.38
N THR A 295 6.22 8.46 -12.53
CA THR A 295 5.81 7.17 -11.95
C THR A 295 6.35 6.01 -12.79
N PRO A 296 6.53 4.79 -12.23
CA PRO A 296 7.06 3.66 -12.99
C PRO A 296 6.14 3.20 -14.12
N GLN A 297 4.81 3.32 -13.94
CA GLN A 297 3.85 3.03 -15.01
C GLN A 297 4.12 3.88 -16.24
N LYS A 298 4.48 5.16 -16.04
CA LYS A 298 4.71 6.07 -17.16
C LYS A 298 5.93 5.70 -17.99
N LEU A 299 7.05 5.33 -17.35
CA LEU A 299 8.22 4.83 -18.07
C LEU A 299 7.92 3.49 -18.77
N LEU A 300 7.17 2.59 -18.13
CA LEU A 300 6.71 1.35 -18.77
C LEU A 300 5.87 1.60 -20.02
N ASP A 301 4.94 2.56 -19.98
CA ASP A 301 4.10 2.88 -21.14
C ASP A 301 4.94 3.43 -22.30
N CYS A 302 5.97 4.25 -22.02
CA CYS A 302 6.92 4.74 -23.02
C CYS A 302 7.82 3.63 -23.61
N LEU A 303 8.30 2.69 -22.78
CA LEU A 303 9.07 1.53 -23.23
C LEU A 303 8.22 0.59 -24.10
N LYS A 304 6.97 0.32 -23.70
CA LYS A 304 6.01 -0.50 -24.46
C LYS A 304 5.65 0.13 -25.80
N ALA A 305 5.44 1.44 -25.82
CA ALA A 305 5.19 2.20 -27.04
C ALA A 305 6.44 2.36 -27.93
N LYS A 306 7.63 1.89 -27.50
CA LYS A 306 8.92 2.03 -28.18
C LYS A 306 9.28 3.49 -28.49
N THR A 307 8.83 4.41 -27.64
CA THR A 307 9.12 5.86 -27.75
C THR A 307 10.42 6.25 -27.04
N ILE A 308 10.90 5.37 -26.14
CA ILE A 308 12.17 5.44 -25.43
C ILE A 308 12.74 4.03 -25.46
N PHE A 309 14.03 3.89 -25.69
CA PHE A 309 14.75 2.63 -25.54
C PHE A 309 15.63 2.65 -24.29
N MET A 310 15.97 1.46 -23.77
CA MET A 310 16.83 1.35 -22.59
C MET A 310 18.24 1.93 -22.82
N SER A 311 18.70 1.94 -24.08
CA SER A 311 19.94 2.58 -24.54
C SER A 311 19.99 4.08 -24.29
N ASP A 312 18.82 4.73 -24.27
CA ASP A 312 18.70 6.18 -24.29
C ASP A 312 18.81 6.77 -22.88
N ILE A 313 18.79 5.91 -21.85
CA ILE A 313 18.79 6.26 -20.44
C ILE A 313 20.18 5.97 -19.85
N ASP A 314 20.75 6.97 -19.17
CA ASP A 314 22.08 6.86 -18.54
C ASP A 314 22.01 6.43 -17.07
N LEU A 315 20.95 6.84 -16.37
CA LEU A 315 20.81 6.65 -14.92
C LEU A 315 19.34 6.48 -14.52
N LEU A 316 19.07 5.46 -13.71
CA LEU A 316 17.79 5.19 -13.07
C LEU A 316 17.92 5.30 -11.56
N CYS A 317 17.27 6.29 -10.96
CA CYS A 317 17.08 6.39 -9.52
C CYS A 317 15.70 5.87 -9.14
N TYR A 318 15.62 4.83 -8.31
CA TYR A 318 14.37 4.27 -7.80
C TYR A 318 14.15 4.69 -6.34
N ASP A 319 13.13 5.50 -6.07
CA ASP A 319 12.78 5.87 -4.70
C ASP A 319 11.93 4.79 -4.01
N GLU A 320 12.15 4.61 -2.71
CA GLU A 320 11.65 3.52 -1.88
C GLU A 320 11.79 2.13 -2.55
N CYS A 321 13.02 1.81 -2.98
CA CYS A 321 13.31 0.64 -3.83
C CYS A 321 12.92 -0.72 -3.21
N HIS A 322 12.75 -0.78 -1.89
CA HIS A 322 12.23 -1.95 -1.16
C HIS A 322 10.79 -2.34 -1.56
N ASP A 323 10.00 -1.42 -2.12
CA ASP A 323 8.64 -1.70 -2.63
C ASP A 323 8.66 -2.68 -3.81
N THR A 324 9.81 -2.94 -4.46
CA THR A 324 9.94 -3.90 -5.59
C THR A 324 9.31 -5.26 -5.32
N VAL A 325 9.57 -5.83 -4.15
CA VAL A 325 9.12 -7.18 -3.79
C VAL A 325 7.59 -7.27 -3.66
N VAL A 326 6.91 -6.12 -3.56
CA VAL A 326 5.44 -6.02 -3.48
C VAL A 326 4.82 -5.43 -4.76
N ARG A 327 5.59 -4.66 -5.56
CA ARG A 327 5.08 -3.90 -6.71
C ARG A 327 5.74 -4.31 -8.04
N ASN A 328 4.97 -5.04 -8.84
CA ASN A 328 5.35 -5.48 -10.19
C ASN A 328 5.72 -4.33 -11.17
N GLN A 329 5.40 -3.06 -10.88
CA GLN A 329 5.72 -1.93 -11.77
C GLN A 329 7.22 -1.60 -11.80
N TYR A 330 7.94 -1.67 -10.67
CA TYR A 330 9.40 -1.50 -10.67
C TYR A 330 10.07 -2.73 -11.32
N ILE A 331 9.60 -3.94 -10.99
CA ILE A 331 10.04 -5.19 -11.62
C ILE A 331 9.88 -5.11 -13.15
N GLY A 332 8.76 -4.57 -13.64
CA GLY A 332 8.52 -4.43 -15.08
C GLY A 332 9.60 -3.63 -15.81
N ILE A 333 10.22 -2.62 -15.17
CA ILE A 333 11.29 -1.83 -15.78
C ILE A 333 12.60 -2.63 -15.73
N MET A 334 12.88 -3.30 -14.61
CA MET A 334 14.01 -4.22 -14.48
C MET A 334 13.96 -5.39 -15.47
N GLN A 335 12.76 -5.84 -15.85
CA GLN A 335 12.55 -6.86 -16.90
C GLN A 335 13.08 -6.40 -18.27
N TYR A 336 12.91 -5.13 -18.66
CA TYR A 336 13.51 -4.59 -19.89
C TYR A 336 15.06 -4.51 -19.83
N ILE A 337 15.65 -4.48 -18.63
CA ILE A 337 17.11 -4.48 -18.43
C ILE A 337 17.68 -5.91 -18.44
N MET A 338 16.97 -6.88 -17.85
CA MET A 338 17.50 -8.20 -17.53
C MET A 338 17.04 -9.31 -18.49
N CYS A 339 15.84 -9.24 -19.09
CA CYS A 339 15.28 -10.29 -19.95
C CYS A 339 15.51 -10.02 -21.46
N ARG A 340 16.74 -9.71 -21.87
CA ARG A 340 17.05 -9.21 -23.23
C ARG A 340 16.83 -10.23 -24.36
N ASP A 341 16.84 -11.52 -24.04
CA ASP A 341 16.69 -12.60 -25.02
C ASP A 341 15.22 -12.91 -25.37
N VAL A 342 14.26 -12.12 -24.85
CA VAL A 342 12.83 -12.26 -25.14
C VAL A 342 12.45 -11.43 -26.36
N ASP A 343 11.76 -12.05 -27.32
CA ASP A 343 11.23 -11.39 -28.53
C ASP A 343 10.56 -10.04 -28.21
N HIS A 344 10.95 -9.02 -28.97
CA HIS A 344 10.56 -7.61 -28.86
C HIS A 344 11.29 -6.74 -27.83
N ILE A 345 12.22 -7.26 -27.02
CA ILE A 345 13.18 -6.42 -26.26
C ILE A 345 14.43 -6.24 -27.13
N PRO A 346 14.83 -5.00 -27.51
CA PRO A 346 16.02 -4.80 -28.33
C PRO A 346 17.30 -5.23 -27.59
N SER A 347 18.25 -5.83 -28.29
CA SER A 347 19.60 -6.02 -27.76
C SER A 347 20.28 -4.65 -27.62
N VAL A 348 20.75 -4.34 -26.41
CA VAL A 348 21.22 -3.00 -26.03
C VAL A 348 22.73 -3.00 -25.81
N ASN A 349 23.45 -2.10 -26.48
CA ASN A 349 24.91 -1.96 -26.36
C ASN A 349 25.36 -1.23 -25.08
N SER A 350 24.48 -0.42 -24.48
CA SER A 350 24.72 0.35 -23.25
C SER A 350 23.50 0.25 -22.34
N LEU A 351 23.74 0.30 -21.02
CA LEU A 351 22.69 0.19 -20.01
C LEU A 351 22.75 1.38 -19.05
N PRO A 352 21.60 1.81 -18.50
CA PRO A 352 21.61 2.79 -17.42
C PRO A 352 22.28 2.22 -16.18
N ILE A 353 22.95 3.10 -15.45
CA ILE A 353 23.36 2.86 -14.05
C ILE A 353 22.09 2.80 -13.19
N ILE A 354 22.07 1.92 -12.20
CA ILE A 354 20.88 1.63 -11.37
C ILE A 354 21.16 1.96 -9.92
N ILE A 355 20.40 2.90 -9.37
CA ILE A 355 20.53 3.35 -7.98
C ILE A 355 19.19 3.19 -7.27
N GLY A 356 19.12 2.22 -6.37
CA GLY A 356 17.98 2.05 -5.46
C GLY A 356 18.15 2.92 -4.22
N LEU A 357 17.11 3.65 -3.80
CA LEU A 357 17.11 4.43 -2.56
C LEU A 357 16.17 3.78 -1.55
N THR A 358 16.62 3.50 -0.33
CA THR A 358 15.73 2.98 0.70
C THR A 358 16.11 3.41 2.13
N ALA A 359 15.09 3.49 2.99
CA ALA A 359 15.26 3.65 4.44
C ALA A 359 15.45 2.33 5.19
N VAL A 360 14.88 1.25 4.67
CA VAL A 360 14.71 -0.05 5.31
C VAL A 360 14.66 -1.10 4.21
N VAL A 361 15.31 -2.24 4.39
CA VAL A 361 15.09 -3.38 3.50
C VAL A 361 13.91 -4.19 4.05
N GLY A 362 12.94 -4.53 3.20
CA GLY A 362 11.58 -4.85 3.62
C GLY A 362 11.40 -6.23 4.23
N LEU A 363 11.11 -6.31 5.53
CA LEU A 363 11.05 -7.60 6.24
C LEU A 363 9.69 -7.82 6.89
N HIS A 364 8.90 -8.73 6.32
CA HIS A 364 7.66 -9.20 6.93
C HIS A 364 7.95 -10.44 7.79
N ARG A 365 8.53 -10.20 8.97
CA ARG A 365 9.05 -11.18 9.94
C ARG A 365 10.33 -11.88 9.48
N SER A 366 10.92 -12.58 10.46
CA SER A 366 11.80 -13.75 10.35
C SER A 366 13.29 -13.50 10.53
N SER A 367 13.97 -14.59 10.91
CA SER A 367 15.36 -14.71 11.35
C SER A 367 16.42 -14.16 10.39
N PRO A 368 17.67 -13.93 10.85
CA PRO A 368 18.79 -13.45 10.03
C PRO A 368 18.93 -14.10 8.64
N LEU A 369 18.72 -15.41 8.52
CA LEU A 369 18.76 -16.12 7.23
C LEU A 369 17.73 -15.61 6.21
N HIS A 370 16.50 -15.29 6.66
CA HIS A 370 15.47 -14.73 5.79
C HIS A 370 15.83 -13.31 5.34
N ILE A 371 16.49 -12.54 6.22
CA ILE A 371 16.98 -11.21 5.91
C ILE A 371 18.04 -11.29 4.81
N THR A 372 19.06 -12.14 4.98
CA THR A 372 20.11 -12.38 3.98
C THR A 372 19.53 -12.84 2.64
N ASN A 373 18.53 -13.72 2.65
CA ASN A 373 17.85 -14.18 1.42
C ASN A 373 17.05 -13.04 0.74
N HIS A 374 16.29 -12.25 1.50
CA HIS A 374 15.55 -11.11 0.96
C HIS A 374 16.49 -10.03 0.40
N LEU A 375 17.55 -9.72 1.13
CA LEU A 375 18.62 -8.81 0.71
C LEU A 375 19.28 -9.27 -0.60
N THR A 376 19.57 -10.57 -0.73
CA THR A 376 20.11 -11.18 -1.96
C THR A 376 19.12 -11.06 -3.12
N VAL A 377 17.82 -11.29 -2.88
CA VAL A 377 16.76 -11.08 -3.89
C VAL A 377 16.67 -9.62 -4.33
N LEU A 378 16.77 -8.66 -3.40
CA LEU A 378 16.73 -7.23 -3.72
C LEU A 378 17.94 -6.81 -4.56
N CYS A 379 19.15 -7.25 -4.18
CA CYS A 379 20.38 -7.01 -4.94
C CYS A 379 20.33 -7.63 -6.34
N ALA A 380 19.83 -8.87 -6.45
CA ALA A 380 19.61 -9.53 -7.73
C ALA A 380 18.63 -8.75 -8.61
N THR A 381 17.50 -8.30 -8.04
CA THR A 381 16.45 -7.53 -8.72
C THR A 381 16.95 -6.19 -9.27
N PHE A 382 17.82 -5.49 -8.55
CA PHE A 382 18.40 -4.21 -8.97
C PHE A 382 19.72 -4.31 -9.74
N ASN A 383 20.18 -5.54 -10.02
CA ASN A 383 21.46 -5.80 -10.68
C ASN A 383 22.66 -5.10 -10.01
N CYS A 384 22.74 -5.20 -8.68
CA CYS A 384 23.80 -4.62 -7.87
C CYS A 384 24.48 -5.66 -6.95
N PHE A 385 25.78 -5.46 -6.70
CA PHE A 385 26.60 -6.34 -5.84
C PHE A 385 27.05 -5.65 -4.54
N THR A 386 26.49 -4.49 -4.23
CA THR A 386 26.84 -3.68 -3.07
C THR A 386 25.60 -2.96 -2.56
N ILE A 387 25.38 -2.98 -1.24
CA ILE A 387 24.47 -2.03 -0.58
C ILE A 387 25.33 -0.99 0.12
N THR A 388 25.22 0.26 -0.32
CA THR A 388 25.95 1.40 0.22
C THR A 388 25.21 1.94 1.45
N SER A 389 25.93 2.07 2.57
CA SER A 389 25.47 2.67 3.83
C SER A 389 26.60 3.51 4.42
N VAL A 390 26.34 4.29 5.47
CA VAL A 390 27.38 5.07 6.16
C VAL A 390 28.27 4.09 6.94
N LEU A 391 29.59 4.16 6.74
CA LEU A 391 30.57 3.22 7.30
C LEU A 391 31.53 3.87 8.30
N LYS A 392 31.86 5.16 8.13
CA LYS A 392 32.76 5.85 9.06
C LYS A 392 32.02 6.23 10.35
N GLU A 393 32.61 5.88 11.51
CA GLU A 393 32.04 6.16 12.83
C GLU A 393 31.74 7.66 13.05
N ASP A 394 32.66 8.55 12.63
CA ASP A 394 32.46 10.00 12.70
C ASP A 394 31.24 10.47 11.89
N ASN A 395 31.02 9.86 10.73
CA ASN A 395 29.90 10.19 9.83
C ASN A 395 28.58 9.55 10.30
N GLU A 396 28.62 8.39 10.96
CA GLU A 396 27.44 7.84 11.65
C GLU A 396 27.08 8.73 12.85
N ALA A 397 28.05 9.23 13.61
CA ALA A 397 27.81 10.20 14.67
C ALA A 397 27.22 11.53 14.14
N GLU A 398 27.73 12.04 13.01
CA GLU A 398 27.14 13.18 12.29
C GLU A 398 25.67 12.89 11.89
N LEU A 399 25.42 11.74 11.27
CA LEU A 399 24.07 11.29 10.88
C LEU A 399 23.13 11.17 12.11
N GLU A 400 23.62 10.71 13.25
CA GLU A 400 22.84 10.59 14.49
C GLU A 400 22.48 11.94 15.10
N GLN A 401 23.32 12.97 14.95
CA GLN A 401 23.02 14.33 15.38
C GLN A 401 21.93 14.98 14.50
N TYR A 402 22.03 14.84 13.18
CA TYR A 402 21.06 15.46 12.25
C TYR A 402 19.76 14.67 12.11
N VAL A 403 19.78 13.34 12.17
CA VAL A 403 18.59 12.48 12.09
C VAL A 403 18.13 12.14 13.51
N CYS A 404 17.47 13.14 14.11
CA CYS A 404 16.94 13.11 15.47
C CYS A 404 16.36 11.73 15.85
N ARG A 405 16.91 11.12 16.90
CA ARG A 405 16.23 10.02 17.60
C ARG A 405 15.09 10.59 18.42
N THR A 406 14.00 9.84 18.51
CA THR A 406 12.89 10.11 19.44
C THR A 406 13.41 10.04 20.87
N SER A 407 13.08 11.02 21.70
CA SER A 407 13.55 11.06 23.10
C SER A 407 12.89 9.99 23.98
N GLU A 408 11.70 9.54 23.61
CA GLU A 408 10.97 8.40 24.21
C GLU A 408 10.40 7.55 23.04
N ASP A 409 10.57 6.22 23.06
CA ASP A 409 10.00 5.24 22.09
C ASP A 409 9.38 4.05 22.86
N GLU A 410 8.20 4.26 23.43
CA GLU A 410 7.58 3.32 24.37
C GLU A 410 6.33 2.60 23.84
N ILE A 411 6.16 1.35 24.28
CA ILE A 411 4.95 0.56 24.06
C ILE A 411 4.09 0.62 25.32
N ILE A 412 3.00 1.38 25.25
CA ILE A 412 2.08 1.61 26.35
C ILE A 412 1.02 0.50 26.35
N CYS A 413 1.26 -0.49 27.19
CA CYS A 413 0.46 -1.69 27.34
C CYS A 413 -0.72 -1.49 28.29
N ILE A 414 -1.94 -1.56 27.77
CA ILE A 414 -3.18 -1.31 28.52
C ILE A 414 -3.94 -2.61 28.77
N THR A 415 -4.48 -2.76 29.98
CA THR A 415 -5.29 -3.92 30.39
C THR A 415 -6.70 -3.82 29.83
N LYS A 416 -7.18 -4.90 29.20
CA LYS A 416 -8.53 -4.94 28.61
C LYS A 416 -9.62 -4.96 29.69
N GLN A 417 -10.63 -4.09 29.57
CA GLN A 417 -11.77 -4.06 30.49
C GLN A 417 -12.83 -5.12 30.12
N LYS A 418 -13.18 -5.99 31.08
CA LYS A 418 -14.23 -7.00 30.92
C LYS A 418 -15.65 -6.42 30.75
N LYS A 419 -15.88 -5.16 31.17
CA LYS A 419 -17.19 -4.50 31.06
C LYS A 419 -17.67 -4.37 29.60
N PHE A 420 -16.79 -3.96 28.69
CA PHE A 420 -17.13 -3.80 27.27
C PHE A 420 -17.43 -5.15 26.59
N ASP A 421 -16.72 -6.22 26.98
CA ASP A 421 -17.03 -7.58 26.50
C ASP A 421 -18.43 -8.03 26.96
N MET A 422 -18.85 -7.72 28.19
CA MET A 422 -20.22 -8.02 28.66
C MET A 422 -21.30 -7.25 27.89
N LEU A 423 -21.09 -5.95 27.63
CA LEU A 423 -22.02 -5.14 26.81
C LEU A 423 -22.15 -5.72 25.40
N ARG A 424 -21.02 -6.07 24.77
CA ARG A 424 -20.99 -6.70 23.45
C ARG A 424 -21.76 -8.03 23.44
N LEU A 425 -21.52 -8.91 24.40
CA LEU A 425 -22.22 -10.19 24.53
C LEU A 425 -23.74 -10.03 24.76
N SER A 426 -24.17 -8.99 25.50
CA SER A 426 -25.59 -8.64 25.65
C SER A 426 -26.23 -8.30 24.30
N ILE A 427 -25.58 -7.45 23.51
CA ILE A 427 -26.10 -7.02 22.20
C ILE A 427 -26.11 -8.21 21.21
N GLU A 428 -25.04 -9.01 21.16
CA GLU A 428 -24.97 -10.22 20.33
C GLU A 428 -26.07 -11.23 20.68
N LYS A 429 -26.37 -11.43 21.98
CA LYS A 429 -27.46 -12.31 22.45
C LYS A 429 -28.84 -11.80 22.02
N GLU A 430 -29.10 -10.50 22.17
CA GLU A 430 -30.38 -9.90 21.78
C GLU A 430 -30.59 -9.94 20.26
N LEU A 431 -29.53 -9.75 19.46
CA LEU A 431 -29.56 -9.92 18.01
C LEU A 431 -29.79 -11.38 17.60
N ARG A 432 -29.14 -12.33 18.26
CA ARG A 432 -29.36 -13.77 18.03
C ARG A 432 -30.83 -14.13 18.24
N ASN A 433 -31.43 -13.64 19.32
CA ASN A 433 -32.87 -13.82 19.59
C ASN A 433 -33.74 -13.17 18.50
N LEU A 434 -33.38 -11.96 18.06
CA LEU A 434 -34.08 -11.26 17.00
C LEU A 434 -34.10 -12.04 15.68
N ILE A 435 -32.95 -12.63 15.34
CA ILE A 435 -32.76 -13.41 14.11
C ILE A 435 -33.52 -14.73 14.19
N LEU A 436 -33.48 -15.42 15.33
CA LEU A 436 -34.29 -16.64 15.53
C LEU A 436 -35.79 -16.35 15.32
N GLN A 437 -36.31 -15.25 15.87
CA GLN A 437 -37.71 -14.84 15.66
C GLN A 437 -38.07 -14.59 14.18
N LEU A 438 -37.13 -14.11 13.37
CA LEU A 438 -37.36 -13.79 11.96
C LEU A 438 -37.23 -15.02 11.03
N PHE A 439 -36.40 -15.98 11.41
CA PHE A 439 -36.02 -17.13 10.57
C PHE A 439 -36.73 -18.44 10.92
N LEU A 440 -37.52 -18.48 12.00
CA LEU A 440 -38.43 -19.59 12.34
C LEU A 440 -39.50 -19.93 11.28
N SER A 441 -39.58 -19.20 10.16
CA SER A 441 -40.60 -19.38 9.12
C SER A 441 -40.10 -19.96 7.78
N LYS A 442 -38.78 -20.16 7.56
CA LYS A 442 -38.22 -20.72 6.29
C LYS A 442 -36.91 -21.51 6.49
N ASP A 443 -36.61 -22.42 5.55
CA ASP A 443 -35.59 -23.52 5.57
C ASP A 443 -34.10 -23.16 5.81
N THR A 444 -33.79 -21.94 6.22
CA THR A 444 -32.44 -21.48 6.56
C THR A 444 -32.07 -21.87 7.99
N ASN A 445 -31.25 -22.92 8.12
CA ASN A 445 -30.73 -23.36 9.43
C ASN A 445 -29.96 -22.20 10.14
N PRO A 446 -30.42 -21.71 11.31
CA PRO A 446 -29.81 -20.58 12.00
C PRO A 446 -28.39 -20.86 12.51
N LEU A 447 -27.99 -22.14 12.63
CA LEU A 447 -26.63 -22.55 12.97
C LEU A 447 -25.61 -22.21 11.87
N ARG A 448 -26.05 -21.92 10.63
CA ARG A 448 -25.18 -21.33 9.60
C ARG A 448 -24.82 -19.88 9.93
N ILE A 449 -25.78 -19.10 10.41
CA ILE A 449 -25.59 -17.67 10.69
C ILE A 449 -24.84 -17.47 12.00
N PHE A 450 -25.11 -18.29 13.02
CA PHE A 450 -24.38 -18.27 14.29
C PHE A 450 -23.78 -19.65 14.62
N PRO A 451 -22.44 -19.82 14.57
CA PRO A 451 -21.79 -21.06 14.99
C PRO A 451 -22.02 -21.31 16.50
N GLU A 452 -21.93 -22.57 16.90
CA GLU A 452 -22.09 -23.02 18.30
C GLU A 452 -20.84 -22.79 19.17
N LYS A 453 -19.71 -22.42 18.55
CA LYS A 453 -18.44 -22.15 19.23
C LYS A 453 -17.96 -20.75 18.89
N ASP A 454 -17.35 -20.08 19.85
CA ASP A 454 -16.70 -18.79 19.63
C ASP A 454 -15.62 -18.91 18.55
N ILE A 455 -15.87 -18.30 17.40
CA ILE A 455 -14.88 -18.13 16.33
C ILE A 455 -14.20 -16.78 16.56
N ASP A 456 -12.88 -16.72 16.34
CA ASP A 456 -12.14 -15.44 16.29
C ASP A 456 -12.87 -14.43 15.39
N MET A 457 -12.77 -13.14 15.76
CA MET A 457 -13.54 -12.07 15.15
C MET A 457 -13.45 -12.08 13.62
N ASN A 458 -12.24 -12.28 13.11
CA ASN A 458 -11.97 -12.27 11.68
C ASN A 458 -12.61 -13.48 10.97
N GLY A 459 -12.63 -14.65 11.62
CA GLY A 459 -13.19 -15.88 11.05
C GLY A 459 -14.71 -15.86 10.94
N TYR A 460 -15.40 -15.25 11.91
CA TYR A 460 -16.87 -15.09 11.82
C TYR A 460 -17.26 -14.09 10.73
N GLU A 461 -16.55 -12.97 10.60
CA GLU A 461 -16.77 -12.00 9.51
C GLU A 461 -16.59 -12.64 8.13
N GLN A 462 -15.52 -13.44 7.95
CA GLN A 462 -15.28 -14.19 6.71
C GLN A 462 -16.40 -15.20 6.41
N ASN A 463 -16.87 -15.93 7.42
CA ASN A 463 -17.99 -16.88 7.27
C ASN A 463 -19.29 -16.16 6.84
N LEU A 464 -19.62 -15.02 7.45
CA LEU A 464 -20.78 -14.22 7.06
C LEU A 464 -20.68 -13.69 5.62
N GLU A 465 -19.51 -13.20 5.20
CA GLU A 465 -19.31 -12.71 3.82
C GLU A 465 -19.37 -13.85 2.79
N MET A 466 -18.90 -15.06 3.14
CA MET A 466 -19.07 -16.28 2.32
C MET A 466 -20.55 -16.72 2.23
N LEU A 467 -21.28 -16.69 3.35
CA LEU A 467 -22.72 -16.99 3.37
C LEU A 467 -23.51 -16.01 2.51
N LYS A 468 -23.23 -14.71 2.65
CA LYS A 468 -23.79 -13.62 1.83
C LYS A 468 -23.59 -13.89 0.34
N GLN A 469 -22.40 -14.26 -0.10
CA GLN A 469 -22.14 -14.63 -1.50
C GLN A 469 -22.95 -15.88 -1.93
N SER A 470 -23.11 -16.85 -1.04
CA SER A 470 -23.90 -18.07 -1.34
C SER A 470 -25.40 -17.78 -1.48
N GLU A 471 -25.96 -16.91 -0.63
CA GLU A 471 -27.38 -16.55 -0.69
C GLU A 471 -27.69 -15.53 -1.80
N GLN A 472 -26.72 -14.68 -2.17
CA GLN A 472 -26.80 -13.87 -3.39
C GLN A 472 -26.91 -14.75 -4.65
N LYS A 473 -26.12 -15.84 -4.75
CA LYS A 473 -26.23 -16.80 -5.88
C LYS A 473 -27.59 -17.48 -5.95
N LYS A 474 -28.25 -17.72 -4.81
CA LYS A 474 -29.60 -18.31 -4.72
C LYS A 474 -30.74 -17.30 -4.81
N GLN A 475 -30.44 -16.02 -5.07
CA GLN A 475 -31.43 -14.93 -5.12
C GLN A 475 -32.24 -14.74 -3.81
N GLN A 476 -31.71 -15.18 -2.66
CA GLN A 476 -32.38 -15.02 -1.35
C GLN A 476 -32.12 -13.64 -0.74
N PHE A 477 -32.69 -12.60 -1.37
CA PHE A 477 -32.47 -11.20 -0.97
C PHE A 477 -32.76 -10.88 0.52
N PRO A 478 -33.81 -11.42 1.19
CA PRO A 478 -34.04 -11.15 2.62
C PRO A 478 -32.88 -11.63 3.52
N SER A 479 -32.30 -12.81 3.24
CA SER A 479 -31.15 -13.36 3.94
C SER A 479 -29.91 -12.48 3.76
N VAL A 480 -29.69 -11.98 2.53
CA VAL A 480 -28.59 -11.06 2.19
C VAL A 480 -28.72 -9.73 2.93
N ILE A 481 -29.94 -9.19 3.04
CA ILE A 481 -30.23 -7.97 3.79
C ILE A 481 -29.86 -8.15 5.26
N LEU A 482 -30.33 -9.23 5.89
CA LEU A 482 -30.01 -9.53 7.29
C LEU A 482 -28.50 -9.64 7.52
N ILE A 483 -27.79 -10.41 6.69
CA ILE A 483 -26.34 -10.60 6.85
C ILE A 483 -25.59 -9.26 6.77
N ASN A 484 -26.05 -8.30 5.96
CA ASN A 484 -25.47 -6.95 5.95
C ASN A 484 -25.69 -6.20 7.28
N TYR A 485 -26.85 -6.29 7.93
CA TYR A 485 -27.06 -5.72 9.27
C TYR A 485 -26.15 -6.41 10.31
N ILE A 486 -26.05 -7.75 10.30
CA ILE A 486 -25.18 -8.48 11.23
C ILE A 486 -23.72 -8.07 11.05
N LEU A 487 -23.21 -8.07 9.82
CA LEU A 487 -21.86 -7.62 9.48
C LEU A 487 -21.60 -6.18 9.94
N ALA A 488 -22.57 -5.28 9.78
CA ALA A 488 -22.46 -3.91 10.25
C ALA A 488 -22.30 -3.86 11.78
N ILE A 489 -23.22 -4.45 12.55
CA ILE A 489 -23.17 -4.42 14.01
C ILE A 489 -21.87 -5.01 14.52
N TYR A 490 -21.48 -6.15 13.95
CA TYR A 490 -20.27 -6.86 14.34
C TYR A 490 -18.99 -6.03 14.10
N ARG A 491 -18.90 -5.34 12.97
CA ARG A 491 -17.80 -4.41 12.66
C ARG A 491 -17.74 -3.24 13.63
N HIS A 492 -18.88 -2.68 14.04
CA HIS A 492 -18.92 -1.57 15.01
C HIS A 492 -18.62 -2.07 16.43
N LEU A 493 -19.26 -3.15 16.90
CA LEU A 493 -19.01 -3.73 18.24
C LEU A 493 -17.56 -4.16 18.46
N ARG A 494 -16.82 -4.53 17.40
CA ARG A 494 -15.37 -4.77 17.47
C ARG A 494 -14.61 -3.55 17.99
N SER A 495 -15.03 -2.33 17.62
CA SER A 495 -14.38 -1.08 18.04
C SER A 495 -14.63 -0.69 19.50
N LEU A 496 -15.50 -1.39 20.24
CA LEU A 496 -15.62 -1.24 21.70
C LEU A 496 -14.34 -1.61 22.46
N ALA A 497 -13.39 -2.29 21.81
CA ALA A 497 -12.06 -2.51 22.36
C ALA A 497 -11.18 -1.24 22.38
N ASP A 498 -11.57 -0.21 21.63
CA ASP A 498 -10.74 0.95 21.24
C ASP A 498 -11.43 2.31 21.43
N LEU A 499 -12.76 2.34 21.44
CA LEU A 499 -13.59 3.53 21.57
C LEU A 499 -14.54 3.41 22.77
N THR A 500 -15.19 4.52 23.16
CA THR A 500 -16.25 4.51 24.15
C THR A 500 -17.56 3.95 23.57
N PRO A 501 -18.42 3.28 24.35
CA PRO A 501 -19.62 2.63 23.79
C PRO A 501 -20.68 3.58 23.23
N ASP A 502 -20.78 4.80 23.75
CA ASP A 502 -21.66 5.86 23.23
C ASP A 502 -21.32 6.22 21.78
N LEU A 503 -20.04 6.49 21.45
CA LEU A 503 -19.57 6.78 20.09
C LEU A 503 -19.81 5.61 19.11
N VAL A 504 -19.69 4.38 19.59
CA VAL A 504 -19.87 3.18 18.76
C VAL A 504 -21.34 2.90 18.49
N LEU A 505 -22.21 3.06 19.49
CA LEU A 505 -23.64 2.80 19.35
C LEU A 505 -24.38 3.95 18.65
N SER A 506 -23.94 5.21 18.82
CA SER A 506 -24.45 6.34 18.05
C SER A 506 -24.11 6.22 16.56
N ASP A 507 -22.84 5.93 16.22
CA ASP A 507 -22.45 5.77 14.81
C ASP A 507 -23.15 4.58 14.15
N LEU A 508 -23.28 3.45 14.85
CA LEU A 508 -24.01 2.28 14.34
C LEU A 508 -25.50 2.60 14.09
N LYS A 509 -26.12 3.44 14.92
CA LYS A 509 -27.50 3.91 14.77
C LYS A 509 -27.63 4.82 13.54
N ASP A 510 -26.73 5.78 13.37
CA ASP A 510 -26.71 6.70 12.23
C ASP A 510 -26.38 5.98 10.91
N TYR A 511 -25.48 5.00 10.97
CA TYR A 511 -25.14 4.11 9.85
C TYR A 511 -26.35 3.29 9.38
N PHE A 512 -27.17 2.79 10.32
CA PHE A 512 -28.44 2.14 9.99
C PHE A 512 -29.48 3.08 9.40
N GLU A 513 -29.62 4.29 9.95
CA GLU A 513 -30.51 5.31 9.39
C GLU A 513 -30.08 5.70 7.97
N MET A 514 -28.77 5.87 7.73
CA MET A 514 -28.20 6.11 6.40
C MET A 514 -28.48 4.94 5.44
N ILE A 515 -28.24 3.69 5.85
CA ILE A 515 -28.54 2.52 5.00
C ILE A 515 -30.03 2.46 4.67
N TYR A 516 -30.90 2.63 5.65
CA TYR A 516 -32.34 2.53 5.46
C TYR A 516 -32.85 3.65 4.53
N LYS A 517 -32.48 4.91 4.78
CA LYS A 517 -32.81 6.05 3.90
C LYS A 517 -32.21 5.94 2.50
N SER A 518 -31.10 5.21 2.33
CA SER A 518 -30.50 5.00 1.00
C SER A 518 -31.26 4.00 0.12
N ARG A 519 -32.25 3.28 0.67
CA ARG A 519 -33.07 2.30 -0.05
C ARG A 519 -34.40 2.90 -0.46
N GLU A 520 -34.61 2.98 -1.77
CA GLU A 520 -35.79 3.64 -2.35
C GLU A 520 -37.09 2.88 -2.07
N HIS A 521 -37.02 1.54 -1.99
CA HIS A 521 -38.14 0.67 -1.64
C HIS A 521 -37.69 -0.41 -0.64
N PRO A 522 -37.71 -0.14 0.68
CA PRO A 522 -37.40 -1.16 1.68
C PRO A 522 -38.48 -2.26 1.69
N ILE A 523 -38.03 -3.52 1.62
CA ILE A 523 -38.91 -4.69 1.77
C ILE A 523 -39.44 -4.72 3.21
N ALA A 524 -40.66 -5.20 3.47
CA ALA A 524 -41.23 -5.25 4.82
C ALA A 524 -40.30 -5.88 5.89
N VAL A 525 -39.50 -6.89 5.51
CA VAL A 525 -38.48 -7.51 6.36
C VAL A 525 -37.35 -6.54 6.74
N ASP A 526 -36.93 -5.68 5.82
CA ASP A 526 -35.89 -4.65 6.01
C ASP A 526 -36.35 -3.58 6.99
N THR A 527 -37.56 -3.03 6.81
CA THR A 527 -38.20 -2.10 7.76
C THR A 527 -38.34 -2.71 9.16
N LEU A 528 -38.70 -3.98 9.25
CA LEU A 528 -38.88 -4.65 10.53
C LEU A 528 -37.55 -4.97 11.24
N ILE A 529 -36.48 -5.30 10.49
CA ILE A 529 -35.11 -5.39 11.03
C ILE A 529 -34.65 -4.01 11.50
N TYR A 530 -34.79 -2.97 10.66
CA TYR A 530 -34.39 -1.60 10.96
C TYR A 530 -35.02 -1.08 12.26
N ASN A 531 -36.35 -1.17 12.38
CA ASN A 531 -37.08 -0.69 13.56
C ASN A 531 -36.64 -1.42 14.84
N LYS A 532 -36.44 -2.73 14.77
CA LYS A 532 -35.97 -3.55 15.90
C LYS A 532 -34.53 -3.24 16.31
N CYS A 533 -33.64 -3.00 15.33
CA CYS A 533 -32.26 -2.57 15.58
C CYS A 533 -32.21 -1.15 16.18
N GLN A 534 -33.01 -0.21 15.67
CA GLN A 534 -33.14 1.14 16.22
C GLN A 534 -33.65 1.12 17.67
N SER A 535 -34.70 0.35 17.98
CA SER A 535 -35.20 0.24 19.36
C SER A 535 -34.18 -0.38 20.30
N LEU A 536 -33.44 -1.41 19.85
CA LEU A 536 -32.36 -2.03 20.63
C LEU A 536 -31.27 -1.02 20.96
N LEU A 537 -30.74 -0.31 19.95
CA LEU A 537 -29.66 0.66 20.14
C LEU A 537 -30.10 1.83 21.02
N LYS A 538 -31.33 2.35 20.84
CA LYS A 538 -31.87 3.41 21.68
C LYS A 538 -31.97 2.98 23.15
N THR A 539 -32.50 1.80 23.43
CA THR A 539 -32.61 1.27 24.81
C THR A 539 -31.24 1.05 25.44
N LYS A 540 -30.22 0.62 24.68
CA LYS A 540 -28.86 0.49 25.20
C LYS A 540 -28.20 1.84 25.45
N LEU A 541 -28.41 2.83 24.58
CA LEU A 541 -27.90 4.19 24.80
C LEU A 541 -28.49 4.83 26.07
N THR A 542 -29.81 4.77 26.28
CA THR A 542 -30.42 5.31 27.51
C THR A 542 -29.94 4.58 28.77
N GLN A 543 -29.75 3.25 28.71
CA GLN A 543 -29.16 2.47 29.81
C GLN A 543 -27.71 2.88 30.14
N LEU A 544 -26.95 3.40 29.17
CA LEU A 544 -25.60 3.91 29.41
C LEU A 544 -25.64 5.31 30.03
N GLU A 545 -26.49 6.20 29.50
CA GLU A 545 -26.73 7.56 30.03
C GLU A 545 -27.19 7.54 31.50
N GLU A 546 -28.13 6.65 31.84
CA GLU A 546 -28.67 6.48 33.20
C GLU A 546 -27.66 5.90 34.21
N SER A 547 -26.55 5.30 33.75
CA SER A 547 -25.69 4.48 34.61
C SER A 547 -24.63 5.24 35.44
N GLU A 548 -24.48 6.56 35.23
CA GLU A 548 -23.49 7.51 35.80
C GLU A 548 -22.00 7.10 35.74
N GLN A 549 -21.67 5.84 35.47
CA GLN A 549 -20.31 5.38 35.23
C GLN A 549 -19.86 5.88 33.88
N ILE A 550 -19.13 7.00 33.88
CA ILE A 550 -18.41 7.53 32.72
C ILE A 550 -17.68 6.36 32.05
N LEU A 551 -18.09 6.02 30.81
CA LEU A 551 -17.58 4.84 30.10
C LEU A 551 -16.23 5.11 29.44
N LEU A 552 -15.29 5.53 30.30
CA LEU A 552 -13.89 5.79 30.00
C LEU A 552 -13.23 4.53 29.42
N ASN A 553 -12.80 4.64 28.16
CA ASN A 553 -12.00 3.60 27.53
C ASN A 553 -10.53 3.88 27.88
N PRO A 554 -9.81 2.94 28.52
CA PRO A 554 -8.49 3.22 29.07
C PRO A 554 -7.45 3.57 28.00
N LYS A 555 -7.66 3.14 26.74
CA LYS A 555 -6.82 3.58 25.61
C LYS A 555 -7.07 5.04 25.26
N LEU A 556 -8.31 5.51 25.27
CA LEU A 556 -8.66 6.92 25.05
C LEU A 556 -8.23 7.80 26.22
N ASP A 557 -8.39 7.33 27.46
CA ASP A 557 -7.91 8.06 28.65
C ASP A 557 -6.39 8.29 28.58
N LYS A 558 -5.65 7.25 28.21
CA LYS A 558 -4.20 7.35 28.03
C LYS A 558 -3.82 8.21 26.83
N LEU A 559 -4.59 8.20 25.74
CA LEU A 559 -4.42 9.12 24.63
C LEU A 559 -4.60 10.59 25.08
N VAL A 560 -5.63 10.87 25.89
CA VAL A 560 -5.90 12.20 26.48
C VAL A 560 -4.75 12.63 27.41
N GLU A 561 -4.28 11.76 28.28
CA GLU A 561 -3.16 12.01 29.20
C GLU A 561 -1.88 12.43 28.44
N LEU A 562 -1.51 11.68 27.40
CA LEU A 562 -0.33 11.96 26.58
C LEU A 562 -0.51 13.21 25.73
N LEU A 563 -1.72 13.45 25.22
CA LEU A 563 -2.02 14.69 24.51
C LEU A 563 -1.87 15.90 25.43
N LYS A 564 -2.37 15.89 26.67
CA LYS A 564 -2.14 16.98 27.64
C LYS A 564 -0.63 17.24 27.82
N LYS A 565 0.12 16.21 28.25
CA LYS A 565 1.59 16.28 28.50
C LYS A 565 2.38 16.93 27.35
N HIS A 566 2.01 16.66 26.10
CA HIS A 566 2.78 17.08 24.93
C HIS A 566 2.19 18.27 24.14
N THR A 567 0.92 18.64 24.33
CA THR A 567 0.27 19.77 23.61
C THR A 567 0.26 21.10 24.36
N GLU A 568 0.58 21.11 25.65
CA GLU A 568 0.71 22.34 26.47
C GLU A 568 1.77 23.34 25.96
N LYS A 569 2.77 22.88 25.19
CA LYS A 569 3.83 23.73 24.65
C LYS A 569 3.35 24.51 23.41
N PRO A 570 3.64 25.82 23.29
CA PRO A 570 3.32 26.57 22.07
C PRO A 570 4.00 25.95 20.86
N ASN A 571 3.30 25.95 19.72
CA ASN A 571 3.73 25.30 18.47
C ASN A 571 3.93 23.77 18.54
N SER A 572 3.44 23.07 19.57
CA SER A 572 3.37 21.60 19.54
C SER A 572 2.40 21.11 18.46
N ARG A 573 2.76 20.00 17.81
CA ARG A 573 1.93 19.31 16.81
C ARG A 573 1.96 17.81 17.05
N ALA A 574 0.80 17.17 17.12
CA ALA A 574 0.68 15.72 17.28
C ALA A 574 0.16 15.05 16.01
N LEU A 575 0.72 13.88 15.69
CA LEU A 575 0.24 12.97 14.64
C LEU A 575 -0.24 11.67 15.29
N ILE A 576 -1.53 11.36 15.17
CA ILE A 576 -2.13 10.11 15.66
C ILE A 576 -2.40 9.19 14.46
N LEU A 577 -1.99 7.94 14.57
CA LEU A 577 -2.05 6.95 13.50
C LEU A 577 -2.97 5.79 13.90
N VAL A 578 -3.92 5.43 13.04
CA VAL A 578 -4.99 4.45 13.28
C VAL A 578 -5.12 3.48 12.10
N GLU A 579 -5.75 2.32 12.27
CA GLU A 579 -5.92 1.36 11.14
C GLU A 579 -6.97 1.83 10.11
N ARG A 580 -8.05 2.52 10.52
CA ARG A 580 -9.25 2.73 9.68
C ARG A 580 -9.80 4.16 9.70
N THR A 581 -10.46 4.51 8.60
CA THR A 581 -11.15 5.78 8.35
C THR A 581 -12.15 6.12 9.46
N PHE A 582 -12.92 5.13 9.88
CA PHE A 582 -13.84 5.16 11.02
C PHE A 582 -13.16 5.60 12.33
N TYR A 583 -12.02 5.00 12.71
CA TYR A 583 -11.29 5.39 13.92
C TYR A 583 -10.77 6.83 13.82
N ALA A 584 -10.29 7.26 12.64
CA ALA A 584 -9.79 8.61 12.45
C ALA A 584 -10.88 9.67 12.67
N GLN A 585 -12.10 9.40 12.17
CA GLN A 585 -13.27 10.25 12.36
C GLN A 585 -13.73 10.26 13.81
N LYS A 586 -13.91 9.09 14.43
CA LYS A 586 -14.46 8.99 15.80
C LYS A 586 -13.50 9.51 16.87
N ILE A 587 -12.19 9.33 16.72
CA ILE A 587 -11.20 9.93 17.63
C ILE A 587 -11.14 11.45 17.44
N CYS A 588 -11.28 11.96 16.21
CA CYS A 588 -11.36 13.41 15.97
C CYS A 588 -12.61 14.03 16.61
N GLU A 589 -13.76 13.35 16.50
CA GLU A 589 -15.03 13.75 17.13
C GLU A 589 -14.93 13.74 18.67
N PHE A 590 -14.38 12.66 19.24
CA PHE A 590 -14.11 12.54 20.68
C PHE A 590 -13.23 13.68 21.19
N LEU A 591 -12.07 13.91 20.56
CA LEU A 591 -11.11 14.94 20.99
C LEU A 591 -11.66 16.37 20.85
N GLY A 592 -12.49 16.64 19.83
CA GLY A 592 -13.13 17.96 19.64
C GLY A 592 -14.23 18.25 20.68
N ASN A 593 -14.87 17.21 21.21
CA ASN A 593 -15.91 17.33 22.24
C ASN A 593 -15.34 17.22 23.67
N HIS A 594 -14.08 16.79 23.84
CA HIS A 594 -13.47 16.54 25.14
C HIS A 594 -13.24 17.83 25.95
N ILE A 595 -13.96 17.98 27.06
CA ILE A 595 -14.05 19.21 27.87
C ILE A 595 -12.68 19.83 28.18
N GLU A 596 -11.74 19.02 28.69
CA GLU A 596 -10.42 19.50 29.12
C GLU A 596 -9.45 19.82 27.97
N LEU A 597 -9.73 19.34 26.75
CA LEU A 597 -8.83 19.48 25.60
C LEU A 597 -9.34 20.51 24.58
N LYS A 598 -10.63 20.83 24.59
CA LYS A 598 -11.33 21.68 23.62
C LYS A 598 -10.72 23.08 23.44
N CYS A 599 -10.05 23.62 24.46
CA CYS A 599 -9.37 24.92 24.40
C CYS A 599 -7.90 24.81 23.94
N THR A 600 -7.28 23.65 24.07
CA THR A 600 -5.85 23.41 23.81
C THR A 600 -5.63 22.73 22.46
N ILE A 601 -6.58 21.92 22.00
CA ILE A 601 -6.45 21.04 20.83
C ILE A 601 -7.49 21.39 19.77
N LYS A 602 -7.02 21.52 18.53
CA LYS A 602 -7.81 21.65 17.31
C LYS A 602 -7.53 20.41 16.45
N PRO A 603 -8.34 19.35 16.58
CA PRO A 603 -8.10 18.10 15.89
C PRO A 603 -8.64 18.15 14.46
N CYS A 604 -7.92 17.52 13.52
CA CYS A 604 -8.38 17.23 12.16
C CYS A 604 -8.10 15.77 11.82
N TRP A 605 -8.79 15.23 10.81
CA TRP A 605 -8.53 13.88 10.31
C TRP A 605 -8.23 13.87 8.81
N LEU A 606 -7.33 12.98 8.40
CA LEU A 606 -6.85 12.85 7.01
C LEU A 606 -6.79 11.37 6.59
N VAL A 607 -7.37 11.04 5.44
CA VAL A 607 -7.45 9.67 4.89
C VAL A 607 -6.71 9.61 3.57
N SER A 608 -6.08 8.47 3.28
CA SER A 608 -5.40 8.21 2.01
C SER A 608 -6.40 7.83 0.90
N GLN A 609 -6.25 8.43 -0.29
CA GLN A 609 -7.12 8.20 -1.47
C GLN A 609 -7.17 6.74 -1.98
N ASN A 610 -6.30 5.86 -1.47
CA ASN A 610 -6.27 4.44 -1.84
C ASN A 610 -7.19 3.55 -0.98
N GLY A 611 -7.87 4.10 0.03
CA GLY A 611 -8.85 3.36 0.84
C GLY A 611 -10.17 3.09 0.10
N PRO A 612 -10.95 2.05 0.50
CA PRO A 612 -12.24 1.73 -0.14
C PRO A 612 -13.29 2.85 -0.05
N ASP A 613 -13.14 3.77 0.91
CA ASP A 613 -14.01 4.91 1.18
C ASP A 613 -13.60 6.21 0.47
N SER A 614 -12.58 6.20 -0.39
CA SER A 614 -11.91 7.37 -0.99
C SER A 614 -12.78 8.34 -1.81
N LYS A 615 -14.07 8.07 -1.98
CA LYS A 615 -15.01 8.83 -2.83
C LYS A 615 -15.44 10.19 -2.24
N LYS A 616 -14.73 10.73 -1.25
CA LYS A 616 -15.13 11.94 -0.48
C LYS A 616 -14.07 13.05 -0.37
N SER A 617 -12.78 12.84 -0.67
CA SER A 617 -11.71 13.73 -0.15
C SER A 617 -10.83 14.48 -1.16
N ASN A 618 -10.87 14.22 -2.47
CA ASN A 618 -9.89 14.75 -3.45
C ASN A 618 -9.73 16.29 -3.55
N LYS A 619 -10.58 17.12 -2.92
CA LYS A 619 -10.44 18.58 -2.83
C LYS A 619 -10.14 19.11 -1.41
N LYS A 620 -9.96 18.25 -0.40
CA LYS A 620 -9.76 18.64 1.02
C LYS A 620 -8.42 18.22 1.62
N GLU A 621 -7.66 17.35 0.98
CA GLU A 621 -6.44 16.79 1.56
C GLU A 621 -5.30 17.81 1.61
N ASP A 622 -5.01 18.48 0.49
CA ASP A 622 -3.96 19.50 0.43
C ASP A 622 -4.27 20.72 1.31
N SER A 623 -5.54 21.16 1.38
CA SER A 623 -5.94 22.26 2.26
C SER A 623 -5.77 21.90 3.73
N VAL A 624 -6.19 20.69 4.16
CA VAL A 624 -5.98 20.24 5.55
C VAL A 624 -4.50 20.10 5.90
N LEU A 625 -3.66 19.68 4.95
CA LEU A 625 -2.20 19.65 5.14
C LEU A 625 -1.59 21.05 5.25
N ILE A 626 -2.07 22.03 4.46
CA ILE A 626 -1.67 23.44 4.55
C ILE A 626 -2.12 24.04 5.89
N ASP A 627 -3.36 23.79 6.31
CA ASP A 627 -3.90 24.25 7.60
C ASP A 627 -3.10 23.67 8.79
N PHE A 628 -2.72 22.39 8.72
CA PHE A 628 -1.87 21.75 9.74
C PHE A 628 -0.40 22.26 9.70
N ARG A 629 0.12 22.63 8.51
CA ARG A 629 1.41 23.33 8.37
C ARG A 629 1.38 24.69 9.05
N ASN A 630 0.33 25.46 8.80
CA ASN A 630 0.10 26.82 9.29
C ASN A 630 -0.33 26.87 10.77
N GLY A 631 -0.51 25.73 11.44
CA GLY A 631 -0.90 25.67 12.86
C GLY A 631 -2.37 25.95 13.14
N VAL A 632 -3.23 25.96 12.12
CA VAL A 632 -4.70 26.04 12.28
C VAL A 632 -5.21 24.81 13.02
N TYR A 633 -4.67 23.64 12.68
CA TYR A 633 -4.83 22.39 13.43
C TYR A 633 -3.50 22.01 14.09
N ASN A 634 -3.55 21.52 15.33
CA ASN A 634 -2.37 21.05 16.07
C ASN A 634 -2.37 19.54 16.36
N VAL A 635 -3.46 18.83 16.06
CA VAL A 635 -3.53 17.36 16.16
C VAL A 635 -4.14 16.79 14.88
N MET A 636 -3.41 15.93 14.18
CA MET A 636 -3.89 15.25 12.96
C MET A 636 -4.04 13.75 13.21
N ILE A 637 -5.23 13.20 12.97
CA ILE A 637 -5.51 11.75 13.05
C ILE A 637 -5.54 11.16 11.63
N SER A 638 -4.81 10.08 11.36
CA SER A 638 -4.71 9.52 10.01
C SER A 638 -4.53 8.01 9.92
N THR A 639 -4.95 7.43 8.80
CA THR A 639 -4.98 5.97 8.57
C THR A 639 -3.70 5.40 7.96
N ASP A 640 -3.09 6.12 7.01
CA ASP A 640 -1.81 5.71 6.38
C ASP A 640 -1.14 6.88 5.64
N VAL A 641 -1.07 8.05 6.29
CA VAL A 641 -0.26 9.20 5.81
C VAL A 641 1.24 8.99 6.12
N VAL A 642 1.59 7.87 6.77
CA VAL A 642 2.98 7.44 6.97
C VAL A 642 3.60 6.88 5.70
N ARG A 643 2.98 5.85 5.09
CA ARG A 643 3.48 5.25 3.84
C ARG A 643 3.25 6.15 2.64
N ALA A 644 2.31 7.10 2.73
CA ALA A 644 2.30 8.20 1.80
C ALA A 644 3.51 9.08 2.12
N SER A 645 4.42 9.27 1.15
CA SER A 645 5.51 10.25 1.27
C SER A 645 5.00 11.69 1.12
N LEU A 646 3.90 12.00 1.81
CA LEU A 646 3.39 13.34 2.04
C LEU A 646 4.34 14.05 3.01
N ASP A 647 4.51 15.34 2.79
CA ASP A 647 5.45 16.17 3.52
C ASP A 647 4.75 16.79 4.75
N ILE A 648 4.57 15.96 5.78
CA ILE A 648 3.99 16.35 7.07
C ILE A 648 4.96 17.30 7.79
N PRO A 649 4.48 18.39 8.42
CA PRO A 649 5.28 19.20 9.34
C PRO A 649 5.98 18.40 10.43
N GLU A 650 7.02 19.01 11.01
CA GLU A 650 7.66 18.50 12.22
C GLU A 650 6.65 18.43 13.38
N CYS A 651 6.29 17.21 13.76
CA CYS A 651 5.50 16.91 14.94
C CYS A 651 6.40 16.82 16.18
N SER A 652 5.86 17.18 17.35
CA SER A 652 6.47 16.98 18.68
C SER A 652 5.96 15.72 19.38
N LEU A 653 4.85 15.14 18.89
CA LEU A 653 4.33 13.84 19.30
C LEU A 653 3.91 13.04 18.06
N VAL A 654 4.31 11.77 17.97
CA VAL A 654 3.77 10.82 17.00
C VAL A 654 3.28 9.58 17.76
N LEU A 655 2.00 9.26 17.62
CA LEU A 655 1.34 8.22 18.42
C LEU A 655 0.62 7.23 17.51
N ARG A 656 0.87 5.94 17.68
CA ARG A 656 0.11 4.85 17.06
C ARG A 656 -0.96 4.36 18.03
N TYR A 657 -2.21 4.37 17.59
CA TYR A 657 -3.39 4.02 18.39
C TYR A 657 -3.94 2.65 17.96
N ASP A 658 -3.54 1.62 18.71
CA ASP A 658 -3.70 0.19 18.43
C ASP A 658 -3.56 -0.19 16.95
N PHE A 659 -2.53 0.38 16.33
CA PHE A 659 -2.21 0.21 14.91
C PHE A 659 -0.72 -0.03 14.75
N VAL A 660 -0.37 -1.23 14.31
CA VAL A 660 1.01 -1.58 13.95
C VAL A 660 1.00 -2.02 12.47
N PRO A 661 1.60 -1.22 11.57
CA PRO A 661 1.78 -1.59 10.17
C PRO A 661 2.88 -2.67 10.04
N ASP A 662 3.43 -2.82 8.84
CA ASP A 662 4.67 -3.56 8.63
C ASP A 662 5.89 -2.88 9.27
N SER A 663 7.02 -3.58 9.32
CA SER A 663 8.32 -3.06 9.78
C SER A 663 8.70 -1.76 9.06
N ILE A 664 8.57 -1.71 7.73
CA ILE A 664 8.74 -0.50 6.91
C ILE A 664 7.86 0.64 7.41
N GLY A 665 6.54 0.42 7.51
CA GLY A 665 5.60 1.44 7.97
C GLY A 665 5.88 1.89 9.41
N THR A 666 6.36 0.99 10.27
CA THR A 666 6.72 1.29 11.66
C THR A 666 7.95 2.21 11.72
N VAL A 667 8.99 1.94 10.94
CA VAL A 667 10.16 2.83 10.83
C VAL A 667 9.77 4.16 10.17
N GLN A 668 8.99 4.13 9.08
CA GLN A 668 8.51 5.35 8.42
C GLN A 668 7.64 6.21 9.36
N ALA A 669 6.86 5.59 10.27
CA ALA A 669 6.08 6.29 11.28
C ALA A 669 6.98 6.95 12.33
N ARG A 670 7.93 6.19 12.89
CA ARG A 670 8.92 6.68 13.87
C ARG A 670 9.66 7.90 13.31
N VAL A 671 10.02 7.90 12.03
CA VAL A 671 10.78 9.00 11.40
C VAL A 671 9.91 10.20 10.92
N ARG A 672 8.62 10.24 11.30
CA ARG A 672 7.83 11.50 11.28
C ARG A 672 8.04 12.34 12.54
N ALA A 673 8.61 11.76 13.59
CA ALA A 673 9.04 12.44 14.81
C ALA A 673 10.37 13.20 14.60
N ARG A 674 10.37 14.22 13.73
CA ARG A 674 11.59 14.91 13.29
C ARG A 674 12.04 16.06 14.19
N ARG A 675 11.16 16.56 15.06
CA ARG A 675 11.49 17.70 15.92
C ARG A 675 12.40 17.26 17.07
N THR A 676 13.31 18.12 17.49
CA THR A 676 14.10 17.91 18.71
C THR A 676 13.19 17.64 19.91
N ASN A 677 13.54 16.64 20.72
CA ASN A 677 12.71 16.12 21.83
C ASN A 677 11.30 15.65 21.40
N CYS A 678 11.14 15.14 20.17
CA CYS A 678 9.89 14.49 19.77
C CYS A 678 9.77 13.11 20.41
N VAL A 679 8.55 12.79 20.83
CA VAL A 679 8.19 11.53 21.50
C VAL A 679 7.37 10.64 20.58
N TYR A 680 7.63 9.33 20.65
CA TYR A 680 6.93 8.30 19.87
C TYR A 680 6.33 7.23 20.79
N TYR A 681 5.04 6.97 20.63
CA TYR A 681 4.32 5.99 21.45
C TYR A 681 3.49 5.02 20.61
N LEU A 682 3.37 3.78 21.08
CA LEU A 682 2.35 2.83 20.66
C LEU A 682 1.42 2.53 21.83
N ILE A 683 0.13 2.89 21.72
CA ILE A 683 -0.91 2.42 22.64
C ILE A 683 -1.46 1.10 22.12
N THR A 684 -1.36 0.02 22.90
CA THR A 684 -1.93 -1.29 22.54
C THR A 684 -2.20 -2.16 23.78
N THR A 685 -2.67 -3.40 23.62
CA THR A 685 -2.82 -4.37 24.72
C THR A 685 -1.81 -5.52 24.57
N LYS A 686 -1.33 -6.08 25.70
CA LYS A 686 -0.27 -7.12 25.71
C LYS A 686 -0.64 -8.37 24.90
N ASP A 687 -1.91 -8.77 24.95
CA ASP A 687 -2.43 -9.97 24.27
C ASP A 687 -2.83 -9.70 22.80
N SER A 688 -2.61 -8.49 22.29
CA SER A 688 -2.99 -8.13 20.92
C SER A 688 -2.00 -8.67 19.88
N GLN A 689 -2.50 -8.91 18.67
CA GLN A 689 -1.63 -9.17 17.51
C GLN A 689 -0.73 -7.98 17.17
N ASN A 690 -1.12 -6.76 17.55
CA ASN A 690 -0.36 -5.54 17.28
C ASN A 690 0.88 -5.45 18.17
N TYR A 691 0.76 -5.78 19.46
CA TYR A 691 1.89 -5.89 20.38
C TYR A 691 2.95 -6.87 19.87
N ILE A 692 2.53 -8.07 19.42
CA ILE A 692 3.44 -9.06 18.84
C ILE A 692 4.11 -8.52 17.55
N LYS A 693 3.35 -7.91 16.64
CA LYS A 693 3.91 -7.30 15.41
C LYS A 693 4.94 -6.19 15.70
N GLU A 694 4.76 -5.43 16.78
CA GLU A 694 5.73 -4.37 17.15
C GLU A 694 7.02 -4.98 17.67
N LEU A 695 6.94 -6.02 18.52
CA LEU A 695 8.12 -6.76 18.98
C LEU A 695 8.84 -7.43 17.80
N ASP A 696 8.09 -8.10 16.92
CA ASP A 696 8.62 -8.67 15.66
C ASP A 696 9.34 -7.58 14.84
N SER A 697 8.75 -6.38 14.70
CA SER A 697 9.32 -5.28 13.92
C SER A 697 10.60 -4.72 14.54
N ARG A 698 10.62 -4.50 15.86
CA ARG A 698 11.80 -4.01 16.60
C ARG A 698 12.94 -5.02 16.59
N GLN A 699 12.65 -6.32 16.74
CA GLN A 699 13.66 -7.39 16.59
C GLN A 699 14.23 -7.39 15.17
N CYS A 700 13.37 -7.27 14.16
CA CYS A 700 13.78 -7.31 12.77
C CYS A 700 14.65 -6.10 12.36
N GLU A 701 14.49 -4.94 12.99
CA GLU A 701 15.42 -3.81 12.86
C GLU A 701 16.81 -4.11 13.45
N GLN A 702 16.90 -4.90 14.52
CA GLN A 702 18.17 -5.34 15.14
C GLN A 702 18.85 -6.42 14.30
N ASP A 703 18.11 -7.48 13.94
CA ASP A 703 18.58 -8.56 13.07
C ASP A 703 19.09 -8.01 11.72
N LEU A 704 18.45 -6.98 11.17
CA LEU A 704 18.92 -6.32 9.94
C LEU A 704 20.28 -5.63 10.13
N LYS A 705 20.53 -4.97 11.26
CA LYS A 705 21.85 -4.38 11.55
C LYS A 705 22.93 -5.46 11.65
N GLU A 706 22.67 -6.52 12.41
CA GLU A 706 23.59 -7.64 12.56
C GLU A 706 23.90 -8.29 11.20
N VAL A 707 22.88 -8.54 10.38
CA VAL A 707 23.06 -9.09 9.04
C VAL A 707 23.85 -8.13 8.15
N LEU A 708 23.60 -6.81 8.18
CA LEU A 708 24.39 -5.85 7.41
C LEU A 708 25.88 -5.87 7.84
N GLU A 709 26.20 -6.00 9.13
CA GLU A 709 27.60 -6.14 9.59
C GLU A 709 28.24 -7.45 9.14
N ILE A 710 27.55 -8.59 9.28
CA ILE A 710 28.02 -9.88 8.76
C ILE A 710 28.27 -9.79 7.25
N TRP A 711 27.38 -9.11 6.52
CA TRP A 711 27.43 -9.02 5.06
C TRP A 711 28.60 -8.16 4.56
N LYS A 712 29.05 -7.17 5.35
CA LYS A 712 30.31 -6.44 5.09
C LYS A 712 31.55 -7.34 5.22
N GLN A 713 31.47 -8.41 6.02
CA GLN A 713 32.58 -9.35 6.25
C GLN A 713 32.64 -10.50 5.23
N ILE A 714 31.56 -10.76 4.49
CA ILE A 714 31.53 -11.83 3.47
C ILE A 714 32.46 -11.46 2.30
N PRO A 715 33.38 -12.36 1.88
CA PRO A 715 34.26 -12.11 0.74
C PRO A 715 33.49 -11.76 -0.52
N SER A 716 33.91 -10.71 -1.24
CA SER A 716 33.14 -10.14 -2.36
C SER A 716 32.88 -11.12 -3.51
N HIS A 717 33.59 -12.25 -3.61
CA HIS A 717 33.32 -13.30 -4.60
C HIS A 717 32.08 -14.12 -4.22
N GLU A 718 32.04 -14.66 -3.00
CA GLU A 718 30.95 -15.52 -2.52
C GLU A 718 29.61 -14.78 -2.55
N PHE A 719 29.60 -13.49 -2.18
CA PHE A 719 28.37 -12.71 -2.27
C PHE A 719 27.92 -12.49 -3.73
N LYS A 720 28.84 -12.18 -4.65
CA LYS A 720 28.54 -12.03 -6.07
C LYS A 720 27.95 -13.31 -6.65
N GLU A 721 28.51 -14.47 -6.28
CA GLU A 721 28.02 -15.78 -6.72
C GLU A 721 26.56 -16.02 -6.31
N ARG A 722 26.23 -15.84 -5.02
CA ARG A 722 24.84 -15.93 -4.51
C ARG A 722 23.87 -14.98 -5.23
N VAL A 723 24.31 -13.75 -5.55
CA VAL A 723 23.50 -12.80 -6.33
C VAL A 723 23.32 -13.29 -7.76
N VAL A 724 24.36 -13.73 -8.46
CA VAL A 724 24.31 -14.21 -9.85
C VAL A 724 23.44 -15.46 -9.99
N GLU A 725 23.54 -16.41 -9.07
CA GLU A 725 22.61 -17.55 -9.00
C GLU A 725 21.16 -17.09 -8.91
N LYS A 726 20.88 -16.14 -8.01
CA LYS A 726 19.51 -15.66 -7.82
C LYS A 726 19.01 -14.81 -8.99
N GLN A 727 19.88 -14.03 -9.63
CA GLN A 727 19.59 -13.32 -10.88
C GLN A 727 19.20 -14.28 -11.99
N THR A 728 19.97 -15.37 -12.18
CA THR A 728 19.69 -16.39 -13.20
C THR A 728 18.33 -17.03 -12.99
N SER A 729 17.97 -17.34 -11.73
CA SER A 729 16.63 -17.81 -11.36
C SER A 729 15.52 -16.80 -11.68
N LEU A 730 15.72 -15.50 -11.38
CA LEU A 730 14.73 -14.45 -11.62
C LEU A 730 14.55 -14.16 -13.11
N ILE A 731 15.63 -14.10 -13.89
CA ILE A 731 15.59 -13.89 -15.35
C ILE A 731 14.76 -14.98 -16.01
N LYS A 732 14.96 -16.26 -15.63
CA LYS A 732 14.16 -17.37 -16.16
C LYS A 732 12.66 -17.21 -15.85
N GLU A 733 12.32 -16.95 -14.59
CA GLU A 733 10.93 -16.76 -14.15
C GLU A 733 10.25 -15.59 -14.89
N TRP A 734 10.95 -14.47 -15.01
CA TRP A 734 10.45 -13.27 -15.68
C TRP A 734 10.32 -13.46 -17.19
N SER A 735 11.30 -14.08 -17.86
CA SER A 735 11.23 -14.37 -19.30
C SER A 735 10.07 -15.33 -19.62
N GLU A 736 9.85 -16.37 -18.81
CA GLU A 736 8.67 -17.23 -18.94
C GLU A 736 7.35 -16.46 -18.74
N SER A 737 7.29 -15.56 -17.75
CA SER A 737 6.12 -14.74 -17.45
C SER A 737 5.80 -13.75 -18.59
N LEU A 738 6.82 -13.06 -19.11
CA LEU A 738 6.71 -12.18 -20.28
C LEU A 738 6.25 -12.95 -21.52
N THR A 739 6.82 -14.13 -21.78
CA THR A 739 6.44 -14.97 -22.93
C THR A 739 4.98 -15.40 -22.83
N LYS A 740 4.51 -15.79 -21.63
CA LYS A 740 3.09 -16.12 -21.38
C LYS A 740 2.19 -14.90 -21.56
N ALA A 741 2.63 -13.71 -21.14
CA ALA A 741 1.88 -12.46 -21.33
C ALA A 741 1.77 -12.09 -22.82
N LEU A 742 2.89 -12.13 -23.57
CA LEU A 742 2.93 -11.88 -25.01
C LEU A 742 2.11 -12.91 -25.80
N ALA A 743 2.17 -14.19 -25.44
CA ALA A 743 1.31 -15.22 -26.03
C ALA A 743 -0.17 -14.95 -25.75
N THR A 744 -0.51 -14.49 -24.54
CA THR A 744 -1.88 -14.07 -24.20
C THR A 744 -2.30 -12.85 -25.03
N GLU A 745 -1.45 -11.84 -25.19
CA GLU A 745 -1.71 -10.67 -26.02
C GLU A 745 -1.88 -11.04 -27.51
N ARG A 746 -1.10 -12.00 -28.03
CA ARG A 746 -1.26 -12.56 -29.39
C ARG A 746 -2.61 -13.27 -29.55
N ILE A 747 -2.98 -14.20 -28.65
CA ILE A 747 -4.29 -14.87 -28.63
C ILE A 747 -5.45 -13.85 -28.49
N VAL A 748 -5.24 -12.79 -27.73
CA VAL A 748 -6.20 -11.67 -27.56
C VAL A 748 -6.33 -10.81 -28.83
N SER A 749 -5.31 -10.76 -29.68
CA SER A 749 -5.33 -10.09 -30.98
C SER A 749 -5.82 -10.96 -32.14
N GLU A 750 -5.66 -12.28 -32.05
CA GLU A 750 -6.04 -13.25 -33.08
C GLU A 750 -7.49 -13.74 -32.96
N ASN A 751 -8.11 -13.66 -31.77
CA ASN A 751 -9.51 -14.02 -31.55
C ASN A 751 -10.50 -13.01 -32.16
N THR A 752 -10.74 -13.14 -33.46
CA THR A 752 -11.87 -12.52 -34.16
C THR A 752 -13.18 -13.28 -33.88
N GLU A 753 -14.27 -12.53 -33.64
CA GLU A 753 -15.64 -13.03 -33.42
C GLU A 753 -15.93 -13.95 -32.20
N LEU A 754 -15.72 -13.45 -30.97
CA LEU A 754 -16.35 -14.04 -29.80
C LEU A 754 -17.87 -13.75 -29.76
N ILE A 755 -18.69 -14.80 -29.80
CA ILE A 755 -20.15 -14.72 -29.70
C ILE A 755 -20.57 -14.93 -28.23
N GLY A 756 -21.38 -14.02 -27.71
CA GLY A 756 -21.82 -14.05 -26.32
C GLY A 756 -22.84 -12.97 -25.95
N ASP A 757 -23.36 -13.08 -24.74
CA ASP A 757 -24.29 -12.11 -24.13
C ASP A 757 -23.67 -11.45 -22.89
N VAL A 758 -23.94 -10.15 -22.72
CA VAL A 758 -23.68 -9.38 -21.51
C VAL A 758 -24.96 -9.33 -20.69
N LEU A 759 -24.88 -9.81 -19.45
CA LEU A 759 -26.03 -9.95 -18.55
C LEU A 759 -25.76 -9.21 -17.23
N CYS A 760 -26.82 -8.72 -16.57
CA CYS A 760 -26.73 -8.16 -15.23
C CYS A 760 -26.28 -9.25 -14.22
N ARG A 761 -25.28 -8.96 -13.39
CA ARG A 761 -24.78 -9.91 -12.39
C ARG A 761 -25.78 -10.21 -11.27
N ALA A 762 -26.60 -9.22 -10.89
CA ALA A 762 -27.47 -9.30 -9.72
C ALA A 762 -28.75 -10.13 -9.95
N CYS A 763 -29.35 -10.06 -11.15
CA CYS A 763 -30.58 -10.78 -11.48
C CYS A 763 -30.48 -11.66 -12.74
N GLY A 764 -29.43 -11.51 -13.56
CA GLY A 764 -29.29 -12.24 -14.82
C GLY A 764 -30.02 -11.64 -16.02
N TYR A 765 -30.69 -10.49 -15.88
CA TYR A 765 -31.35 -9.77 -16.97
C TYR A 765 -30.39 -9.47 -18.14
N HIS A 766 -30.87 -9.61 -19.37
CA HIS A 766 -30.07 -9.39 -20.58
C HIS A 766 -29.84 -7.89 -20.81
N LEU A 767 -28.59 -7.51 -21.08
CA LEU A 767 -28.21 -6.12 -21.32
C LEU A 767 -27.88 -5.88 -22.80
N GLY A 768 -27.13 -6.79 -23.42
CA GLY A 768 -26.82 -6.70 -24.86
C GLY A 768 -25.86 -7.79 -25.32
N LYS A 769 -25.58 -7.84 -26.62
CA LYS A 769 -24.64 -8.79 -27.21
C LYS A 769 -23.18 -8.37 -26.97
N LEU A 770 -22.30 -9.34 -26.77
CA LEU A 770 -20.87 -9.12 -26.58
C LEU A 770 -20.21 -8.42 -27.78
N SER A 771 -20.65 -8.75 -29.00
CA SER A 771 -20.18 -8.11 -30.24
C SER A 771 -20.50 -6.61 -30.35
N ARG A 772 -21.42 -6.10 -29.53
CA ARG A 772 -21.76 -4.67 -29.41
C ARG A 772 -21.06 -3.97 -28.24
N LEU A 773 -20.18 -4.65 -27.51
CA LEU A 773 -19.35 -4.01 -26.50
C LEU A 773 -18.25 -3.19 -27.19
N ARG A 774 -18.04 -1.95 -26.75
CA ARG A 774 -17.02 -1.02 -27.27
C ARG A 774 -16.23 -0.38 -26.13
N GLN A 775 -15.00 -0.01 -26.42
CA GLN A 775 -14.12 0.74 -25.51
C GLN A 775 -13.92 2.17 -26.04
N TYR A 776 -14.11 3.17 -25.18
CA TYR A 776 -13.69 4.54 -25.44
C TYR A 776 -12.85 5.02 -24.25
N GLU A 777 -11.60 5.42 -24.51
CA GLU A 777 -10.58 5.67 -23.48
C GLU A 777 -10.47 4.50 -22.47
N GLN A 778 -10.89 4.73 -21.21
CA GLN A 778 -10.93 3.72 -20.13
C GLN A 778 -12.37 3.24 -19.80
N SER A 779 -13.37 3.74 -20.53
CA SER A 779 -14.79 3.41 -20.39
C SER A 779 -15.21 2.32 -21.37
N TYR A 780 -16.15 1.46 -20.93
CA TYR A 780 -16.65 0.32 -21.71
C TYR A 780 -18.18 0.32 -21.68
N PHE A 781 -18.85 0.29 -22.83
CA PHE A 781 -20.31 0.37 -22.94
C PHE A 781 -20.81 -0.48 -24.12
N ILE A 782 -22.12 -0.69 -24.19
CA ILE A 782 -22.76 -1.46 -25.27
C ILE A 782 -23.33 -0.47 -26.29
N SER A 783 -22.85 -0.52 -27.53
CA SER A 783 -23.36 0.22 -28.69
C SER A 783 -24.55 -0.52 -29.33
N ASP A 784 -25.61 -0.70 -28.55
CA ASP A 784 -26.87 -1.34 -28.98
C ASP A 784 -28.00 -0.36 -28.71
N HIS A 785 -28.81 -0.03 -29.71
CA HIS A 785 -29.88 0.98 -29.58
C HIS A 785 -30.88 0.59 -28.47
N ASP A 786 -31.20 -0.71 -28.38
CA ASP A 786 -32.04 -1.27 -27.32
C ASP A 786 -31.43 -1.21 -25.91
N PHE A 787 -30.13 -0.92 -25.76
CA PHE A 787 -29.49 -0.88 -24.45
C PHE A 787 -30.13 0.18 -23.54
N TYR A 788 -30.55 1.32 -24.12
CA TYR A 788 -31.28 2.36 -23.41
C TYR A 788 -32.59 1.83 -22.79
N ASN A 789 -33.35 1.03 -23.55
CA ASN A 789 -34.59 0.39 -23.11
C ASN A 789 -34.38 -0.72 -22.06
N ARG A 790 -33.13 -1.14 -21.81
CA ARG A 790 -32.74 -2.19 -20.85
C ARG A 790 -32.12 -1.63 -19.56
N ILE A 791 -31.99 -0.30 -19.45
CA ILE A 791 -31.51 0.40 -18.26
C ILE A 791 -32.57 1.35 -17.68
N GLU A 792 -32.38 1.76 -16.43
CA GLU A 792 -33.18 2.80 -15.78
C GLU A 792 -32.22 3.89 -15.27
N GLU A 793 -32.51 5.14 -15.59
CA GLU A 793 -31.67 6.27 -15.24
C GLU A 793 -32.04 6.87 -13.89
N LYS A 794 -31.01 7.26 -13.14
CA LYS A 794 -31.18 8.15 -11.98
C LYS A 794 -30.17 9.28 -12.02
N LEU A 795 -30.65 10.47 -12.38
CA LEU A 795 -29.87 11.71 -12.34
C LEU A 795 -29.41 12.03 -10.90
N LEU A 796 -28.26 12.71 -10.80
CA LEU A 796 -27.78 13.30 -9.55
C LEU A 796 -28.38 14.70 -9.39
N PRO A 797 -28.65 15.16 -8.15
CA PRO A 797 -29.14 16.52 -7.91
C PRO A 797 -28.12 17.60 -8.31
N GLU A 798 -26.83 17.27 -8.29
CA GLU A 798 -25.75 18.07 -8.87
C GLU A 798 -24.86 17.13 -9.72
N PRO A 799 -24.59 17.48 -10.99
CA PRO A 799 -23.69 16.70 -11.83
C PRO A 799 -22.24 16.86 -11.34
N LYS A 800 -21.44 15.80 -11.48
CA LYS A 800 -20.05 15.77 -10.98
C LYS A 800 -19.06 15.73 -12.13
N GLU A 801 -18.31 16.81 -12.29
CA GLU A 801 -17.28 16.93 -13.33
C GLU A 801 -15.95 16.30 -12.87
N TYR A 802 -15.38 15.44 -13.72
CA TYR A 802 -14.12 14.74 -13.49
C TYR A 802 -13.21 14.86 -14.72
N VAL A 803 -12.27 15.81 -14.68
CA VAL A 803 -11.22 16.08 -15.69
C VAL A 803 -11.78 16.41 -17.08
N ALA A 804 -12.39 15.45 -17.77
CA ALA A 804 -13.01 15.58 -19.10
C ALA A 804 -14.41 14.94 -19.21
N THR A 805 -14.92 14.25 -18.18
CA THR A 805 -16.27 13.64 -18.19
C THR A 805 -17.21 14.24 -17.14
N LEU A 806 -18.40 14.62 -17.57
CA LEU A 806 -19.47 15.09 -16.70
C LEU A 806 -20.35 13.91 -16.28
N ILE A 807 -20.34 13.55 -14.99
CA ILE A 807 -21.20 12.49 -14.44
C ILE A 807 -22.55 13.09 -14.03
N THR A 808 -23.56 12.87 -14.86
CA THR A 808 -24.93 13.38 -14.66
C THR A 808 -25.80 12.44 -13.82
N GLY A 809 -25.48 11.15 -13.74
CA GLY A 809 -26.35 10.16 -13.10
C GLY A 809 -25.76 8.78 -12.83
N LYS A 810 -26.65 7.84 -12.50
CA LYS A 810 -26.37 6.40 -12.32
C LYS A 810 -27.23 5.61 -13.30
N ALA A 811 -26.61 4.66 -14.00
CA ALA A 811 -27.33 3.67 -14.80
C ALA A 811 -27.65 2.44 -13.93
N LEU A 812 -28.93 2.10 -13.84
CA LEU A 812 -29.46 0.95 -13.11
C LEU A 812 -29.97 -0.13 -14.09
N CYS A 813 -30.07 -1.37 -13.63
CA CYS A 813 -30.67 -2.45 -14.42
C CYS A 813 -32.20 -2.25 -14.55
N GLY A 814 -32.72 -2.17 -15.79
CA GLY A 814 -34.13 -1.94 -16.09
C GLY A 814 -35.10 -3.08 -15.71
N SER A 815 -34.60 -4.17 -15.12
CA SER A 815 -35.45 -5.20 -14.53
C SER A 815 -36.16 -4.67 -13.27
N LYS A 816 -37.49 -4.63 -13.31
CA LYS A 816 -38.41 -4.10 -12.27
C LYS A 816 -38.10 -4.57 -10.85
N ASN A 817 -37.57 -5.79 -10.70
CA ASN A 817 -37.28 -6.41 -9.40
C ASN A 817 -35.79 -6.35 -9.00
N CYS A 818 -34.94 -5.66 -9.76
CA CYS A 818 -33.49 -5.64 -9.55
C CYS A 818 -32.92 -4.26 -9.28
N ARG A 819 -33.05 -3.30 -10.23
CA ARG A 819 -32.47 -1.94 -10.15
C ARG A 819 -31.00 -1.86 -9.70
N ALA A 820 -30.22 -2.93 -9.88
CA ALA A 820 -28.82 -2.96 -9.48
C ALA A 820 -27.99 -1.96 -10.30
N LYS A 821 -27.07 -1.23 -9.65
CA LYS A 821 -26.22 -0.25 -10.32
C LYS A 821 -25.26 -0.94 -11.30
N LEU A 822 -25.40 -0.59 -12.58
CA LEU A 822 -24.53 -1.02 -13.68
C LEU A 822 -23.37 -0.05 -13.93
N GLY A 823 -23.65 1.26 -13.84
CA GLY A 823 -22.72 2.30 -14.30
C GLY A 823 -22.97 3.68 -13.70
N CYS A 824 -22.18 4.65 -14.12
CA CYS A 824 -22.45 6.09 -13.95
C CYS A 824 -22.75 6.66 -15.35
N ILE A 825 -23.75 7.52 -15.49
CA ILE A 825 -24.01 8.21 -16.76
C ILE A 825 -22.91 9.25 -16.94
N GLN A 826 -22.25 9.26 -18.10
CA GLN A 826 -21.19 10.19 -18.47
C GLN A 826 -21.62 10.96 -19.72
N MET A 827 -21.46 12.27 -19.78
CA MET A 827 -21.64 13.02 -21.02
C MET A 827 -20.30 13.08 -21.77
N LEU A 828 -20.30 12.68 -23.04
CA LEU A 828 -19.21 12.96 -23.98
C LEU A 828 -19.45 14.30 -24.66
N LYS A 829 -18.42 15.15 -24.72
CA LYS A 829 -18.39 16.36 -25.55
C LYS A 829 -17.53 16.07 -26.78
N HIS A 830 -18.08 16.17 -27.98
CA HIS A 830 -17.34 16.00 -29.23
C HIS A 830 -17.83 17.05 -30.24
N HIS A 831 -16.90 17.85 -30.78
CA HIS A 831 -17.13 18.88 -31.80
C HIS A 831 -18.58 19.43 -31.84
N SER A 832 -18.94 20.22 -30.83
CA SER A 832 -20.23 20.91 -30.62
C SER A 832 -21.38 20.12 -29.97
N SER A 833 -21.44 18.78 -30.03
CA SER A 833 -22.55 18.01 -29.44
C SER A 833 -22.21 17.37 -28.08
N ILE A 834 -23.24 17.06 -27.30
CA ILE A 834 -23.13 16.47 -25.95
C ILE A 834 -24.06 15.26 -25.81
N SER A 835 -23.49 14.06 -25.81
CA SER A 835 -24.25 12.80 -25.80
C SER A 835 -24.01 11.96 -24.54
N PRO A 836 -25.05 11.36 -23.93
CA PRO A 836 -24.90 10.51 -22.76
C PRO A 836 -24.42 9.09 -23.15
N ILE A 837 -23.34 8.65 -22.49
CA ILE A 837 -22.86 7.26 -22.51
C ILE A 837 -23.02 6.59 -21.16
N TYR A 838 -23.15 5.26 -21.19
CA TYR A 838 -23.49 4.42 -20.05
C TYR A 838 -22.38 3.39 -19.75
N PRO A 839 -21.20 3.82 -19.29
CA PRO A 839 -20.09 2.92 -18.98
C PRO A 839 -20.46 1.87 -17.92
N LEU A 840 -20.28 0.61 -18.31
CA LEU A 840 -20.53 -0.56 -17.49
C LEU A 840 -19.35 -0.86 -16.57
N LYS A 841 -19.65 -1.20 -15.32
CA LYS A 841 -18.68 -1.77 -14.38
C LYS A 841 -18.52 -3.27 -14.64
N CYS A 842 -17.28 -3.72 -14.89
CA CYS A 842 -16.98 -5.16 -15.04
C CYS A 842 -17.54 -6.00 -13.86
N GLU A 843 -17.44 -5.49 -12.63
CA GLU A 843 -17.98 -6.14 -11.43
C GLU A 843 -19.52 -6.29 -11.41
N SER A 844 -20.29 -5.46 -12.13
CA SER A 844 -21.76 -5.48 -12.11
C SER A 844 -22.40 -6.36 -13.20
N ILE A 845 -21.59 -6.90 -14.11
CA ILE A 845 -22.03 -7.74 -15.22
C ILE A 845 -21.52 -9.18 -15.07
N LYS A 846 -22.09 -10.07 -15.87
CA LYS A 846 -21.59 -11.42 -16.15
C LYS A 846 -21.66 -11.62 -17.66
N ILE A 847 -20.66 -12.28 -18.25
CA ILE A 847 -20.64 -12.53 -19.69
C ILE A 847 -20.86 -14.03 -19.92
N LYS A 848 -21.77 -14.36 -20.83
CA LYS A 848 -22.05 -15.71 -21.27
C LYS A 848 -21.45 -15.87 -22.67
N LEU A 849 -20.46 -16.75 -22.83
CA LEU A 849 -19.89 -17.08 -24.14
C LEU A 849 -20.54 -18.35 -24.69
N PHE A 850 -20.62 -18.43 -26.01
CA PHE A 850 -21.06 -19.61 -26.75
C PHE A 850 -19.89 -20.15 -27.57
N GLU A 851 -19.45 -21.38 -27.29
CA GLU A 851 -18.43 -22.04 -28.11
C GLU A 851 -19.04 -22.54 -29.43
N LYS A 852 -18.51 -22.05 -30.57
CA LYS A 852 -19.02 -22.36 -31.92
C LYS A 852 -19.04 -23.87 -32.26
N GLU A 853 -18.22 -24.70 -31.60
CA GLU A 853 -18.00 -26.10 -32.00
C GLU A 853 -18.71 -27.16 -31.12
N ASN A 854 -19.01 -26.86 -29.85
CA ASN A 854 -19.56 -27.85 -28.91
C ASN A 854 -20.86 -27.42 -28.19
N GLY A 855 -21.34 -26.18 -28.39
CA GLY A 855 -22.53 -25.67 -27.70
C GLY A 855 -22.37 -25.48 -26.18
N ASN A 856 -21.15 -25.63 -25.64
CA ASN A 856 -20.85 -25.36 -24.25
C ASN A 856 -21.00 -23.87 -23.95
N GLU A 857 -21.72 -23.56 -22.87
CA GLU A 857 -21.93 -22.20 -22.38
C GLU A 857 -20.93 -21.90 -21.25
N THR A 858 -19.98 -20.99 -21.48
CA THR A 858 -19.00 -20.59 -20.45
C THR A 858 -19.37 -19.24 -19.84
N MET A 859 -19.42 -19.19 -18.50
CA MET A 859 -19.83 -18.00 -17.75
C MET A 859 -18.61 -17.27 -17.17
N ILE A 860 -18.28 -16.11 -17.74
CA ILE A 860 -17.18 -15.25 -17.28
C ILE A 860 -17.67 -14.27 -16.22
N LEU A 861 -17.00 -14.32 -15.05
CA LEU A 861 -17.20 -13.43 -13.91
C LEU A 861 -15.84 -12.85 -13.47
N LYS A 862 -15.53 -11.63 -13.91
CA LYS A 862 -14.32 -10.90 -13.50
C LYS A 862 -14.66 -9.72 -12.59
N LYS A 863 -13.64 -9.05 -12.04
CA LYS A 863 -13.79 -7.82 -11.24
C LYS A 863 -13.33 -6.57 -11.98
N GLN A 864 -12.41 -6.70 -12.93
CA GLN A 864 -11.81 -5.61 -13.69
C GLN A 864 -11.75 -5.95 -15.18
N TRP A 865 -11.92 -4.95 -16.04
CA TRP A 865 -11.86 -5.11 -17.50
C TRP A 865 -10.50 -5.65 -17.99
N LYS A 866 -9.39 -5.31 -17.31
CA LYS A 866 -8.05 -5.86 -17.57
C LYS A 866 -7.90 -7.37 -17.32
N GLN A 867 -8.91 -8.03 -16.72
CA GLN A 867 -8.91 -9.48 -16.46
C GLN A 867 -9.71 -10.27 -17.52
N MET A 868 -10.23 -9.59 -18.55
CA MET A 868 -10.91 -10.21 -19.68
C MET A 868 -9.89 -10.82 -20.62
N LEU A 869 -10.17 -12.03 -21.12
CA LEU A 869 -9.26 -12.81 -21.96
C LEU A 869 -9.40 -12.49 -23.45
N PHE A 870 -9.95 -11.32 -23.79
CA PHE A 870 -10.22 -10.89 -25.16
C PHE A 870 -10.24 -9.36 -25.26
N LYS A 871 -9.92 -8.85 -26.44
CA LYS A 871 -9.90 -7.41 -26.71
C LYS A 871 -11.32 -6.93 -27.01
N ILE A 872 -11.68 -5.77 -26.47
CA ILE A 872 -12.93 -5.08 -26.81
C ILE A 872 -12.57 -4.06 -27.91
N PRO A 873 -13.29 -4.01 -29.05
CA PRO A 873 -12.99 -3.05 -30.10
C PRO A 873 -13.09 -1.60 -29.60
N PRO A 874 -12.23 -0.68 -30.07
CA PRO A 874 -12.42 0.74 -29.81
C PRO A 874 -13.74 1.21 -30.44
N LEU A 875 -14.32 2.28 -29.90
CA LEU A 875 -15.36 3.02 -30.59
C LEU A 875 -14.72 3.83 -31.72
N GLU A 876 -15.08 3.53 -32.96
CA GLU A 876 -14.76 4.37 -34.11
C GLU A 876 -15.82 5.48 -34.19
N ILE A 877 -15.36 6.73 -34.36
CA ILE A 877 -16.22 7.91 -34.53
C ILE A 877 -15.89 8.49 -35.91
N SER A 878 -16.74 8.21 -36.90
CA SER A 878 -16.69 8.84 -38.22
C SER A 878 -17.60 10.06 -38.25
N CYS A 879 -17.04 11.25 -38.49
CA CYS A 879 -17.84 12.45 -38.76
C CYS A 879 -17.98 12.63 -40.27
N SER A 880 -19.21 12.60 -40.79
CA SER A 880 -19.55 13.12 -42.12
C SER A 880 -19.83 14.62 -42.01
N GLU A 881 -19.23 15.43 -42.88
CA GLU A 881 -19.14 16.90 -42.72
C GLU A 881 -20.44 17.71 -42.93
N ASN A 882 -21.63 17.08 -43.00
CA ASN A 882 -22.86 17.74 -43.45
C ASN A 882 -24.10 17.61 -42.53
N ASP A 883 -24.01 16.96 -41.37
CA ASP A 883 -25.13 16.88 -40.41
C ASP A 883 -24.70 17.37 -39.02
N GLU A 884 -25.53 18.21 -38.37
CA GLU A 884 -25.27 18.72 -37.01
C GLU A 884 -25.48 17.66 -35.91
N ASP A 885 -25.99 16.49 -36.27
CA ASP A 885 -26.16 15.33 -35.39
C ASP A 885 -25.01 14.32 -35.56
N ILE A 886 -24.34 13.96 -34.46
CA ILE A 886 -23.32 12.90 -34.48
C ILE A 886 -24.00 11.54 -34.54
N TYR A 887 -24.04 10.97 -35.74
CA TYR A 887 -24.43 9.59 -35.95
C TYR A 887 -23.43 8.64 -35.28
N TYR A 888 -23.89 7.97 -34.23
CA TYR A 888 -23.39 6.63 -33.90
C TYR A 888 -23.90 5.64 -34.97
N ASP A 889 -23.19 4.53 -35.19
CA ASP A 889 -23.56 3.37 -36.04
C ASP A 889 -24.82 2.60 -35.54
N ALA A 890 -25.80 3.33 -35.00
CA ALA A 890 -27.02 2.85 -34.35
C ALA A 890 -28.24 3.76 -34.56
N TYR A 891 -28.12 4.88 -35.30
CA TYR A 891 -29.21 5.83 -35.55
C TYR A 891 -29.51 6.00 -37.05
N ASP A 892 -29.89 4.91 -37.71
CA ASP A 892 -30.51 5.00 -39.03
C ASP A 892 -31.96 4.52 -38.97
N VAL A 893 -32.86 5.33 -39.54
CA VAL A 893 -34.32 5.13 -39.66
C VAL A 893 -35.11 5.11 -38.33
N VAL A 894 -35.65 6.28 -37.93
CA VAL A 894 -37.10 6.59 -38.04
C VAL A 894 -37.29 8.11 -38.17
N GLN A 895 -37.49 8.61 -39.38
CA GLN A 895 -38.41 9.74 -39.58
C GLN A 895 -39.82 9.17 -39.65
N THR A 896 -40.70 9.54 -38.70
CA THR A 896 -42.15 9.77 -38.91
C THR A 896 -42.86 10.15 -37.59
N ASP A 897 -43.35 11.38 -37.58
CA ASP A 897 -44.56 11.90 -36.91
C ASP A 897 -44.77 11.83 -35.38
N VAL A 898 -44.51 13.00 -34.77
CA VAL A 898 -45.18 13.67 -33.63
C VAL A 898 -45.05 13.08 -32.21
#